data_AF-A0A661BIH3-F1
#
_entry.id   AF-A0A661BIH3-F1
#
_cell.length_a   1.000
_cell.length_b   1.000
_cell.length_c   1.000
_cell.angle_alpha   90.00
_cell.angle_beta   90.00
_cell.angle_gamma   90.00
#
_symmetry.space_group_name_H-M   'P 1'
#
loop_
_entity.id
_entity.type
_entity.pdbx_description
1 polymer ?
#
loop_
_entity_poly.entity_id
_entity_poly.type
_entity_poly.pdbx_seq_one_letter_code
_entity_poly.pdbx_strand_id
1 'polypeptide(L)'
;MEFDSMALPRRAQAIHEDCVVKAHTVFIDRRIVALVILAGFLSGGAQLAAASGSLSLDEAIDVTGAMEPGLLKAPPRTIDDITRVLNQKAVTPPEETQRRVAQADAEPPSTRKPKKLLKFYLKRGKAARKIGRSEQALDDLKKAASYMKRAKLGPKKRQRLLMQLGFAQGTAGRFLRAGETMRRVIELGGNPAAYRVLVKVLAGTGDLEALEEARAKGKAAIQKMMFRHGMSRGGEMDLRINYARMEAAYYEGIGKWQEAERALRQAIAYQPESTHAKHNPGWLAKRYKGLSDVLARQGRLAEAEVAARTALLGALESFGRDNVATAEAARMLANVLYAEGRYAEAEILIREAIDIQLRMGTPPDTGRVARARRTLISVLIAQENWTSAVQEYDGLNTELKKKGKAYRGMFLKRPDIAIALLRVGRSDEALGLLKATVKDTRRRLGKKHFDSAIQTGFLAAVQTKTGDHESALEGFAASVPILLSRSRRSEEESDAFAVERQIAFVLEAYIEALAAGNGGKPSQEAVAEAFRMAEAARGQSVQRALGASGARAALDDPKLADLARREQDAQKQIATLFALLSDVLNTPADQRNDATVESLRERIGELREARAALMQAIEKEFPDYAELINPKPATLESARASLTSDEALISTYVGTDRSFVWALPKQGDAVFATVEMGREDMADLVGLLRAALEPNVQELGDIPPFDVAVAFELFNQLLAPVKEAWIQAKRLVVVAHGPLGYLPLSVLPTAPSPPMIDEGVKFAGYRKVPWLVRSHAITVVPSVASLKTLRALPPVKRQGEAFLGFGDPVFNWERA
;
A
#
# COMPACT_ATOMS: atom_id res chain seq x y z
N MET A 1 -57.66 -16.08 -11.38
CA MET A 1 -58.63 -16.67 -10.42
C MET A 1 -57.83 -17.55 -9.49
N GLU A 2 -57.78 -17.13 -8.22
CA GLU A 2 -57.42 -17.96 -7.07
C GLU A 2 -58.27 -19.23 -7.08
N PHE A 3 -57.76 -20.35 -6.57
CA PHE A 3 -58.07 -20.72 -5.19
C PHE A 3 -57.18 -21.84 -4.69
N ASP A 4 -56.85 -21.64 -3.43
CA ASP A 4 -55.93 -22.29 -2.55
C ASP A 4 -56.68 -23.30 -1.66
N SER A 5 -55.91 -24.05 -0.86
CA SER A 5 -56.31 -24.65 0.42
C SER A 5 -57.16 -25.94 0.35
N MET A 6 -57.03 -26.95 1.24
CA MET A 6 -56.26 -27.11 2.47
C MET A 6 -56.50 -28.54 3.01
N ALA A 7 -55.65 -28.95 3.98
CA ALA A 7 -55.94 -29.87 5.10
C ALA A 7 -55.49 -31.35 5.01
N LEU A 8 -54.27 -31.58 5.51
CA LEU A 8 -53.89 -32.27 6.77
C LEU A 8 -54.40 -33.71 7.10
N PRO A 9 -53.64 -34.50 7.90
CA PRO A 9 -53.35 -35.91 7.63
C PRO A 9 -53.74 -36.86 8.78
N ARG A 10 -53.51 -38.18 8.61
CA ARG A 10 -52.94 -39.07 9.66
C ARG A 10 -52.70 -40.52 9.19
N ARG A 11 -51.61 -41.08 9.75
CA ARG A 11 -51.31 -42.50 10.08
C ARG A 11 -50.61 -43.40 9.04
N ALA A 12 -49.29 -43.44 9.20
CA ALA A 12 -48.46 -44.59 9.63
C ALA A 12 -48.70 -45.99 9.02
N GLN A 13 -47.65 -46.44 8.29
CA GLN A 13 -46.96 -47.75 8.30
C GLN A 13 -47.82 -49.01 8.05
N ALA A 14 -47.46 -49.95 7.16
CA ALA A 14 -46.10 -50.42 6.87
C ALA A 14 -46.06 -51.46 5.71
N ILE A 15 -44.86 -51.63 5.10
CA ILE A 15 -44.22 -52.92 4.70
C ILE A 15 -44.74 -53.58 3.36
N HIS A 16 -43.97 -54.17 2.43
CA HIS A 16 -42.65 -54.84 2.37
C HIS A 16 -42.08 -54.89 0.92
N GLU A 17 -40.76 -55.09 0.80
CA GLU A 17 -40.01 -55.88 -0.22
C GLU A 17 -39.92 -55.37 -1.68
N ASP A 18 -38.83 -55.54 -2.44
CA ASP A 18 -37.40 -55.87 -2.22
C ASP A 18 -36.68 -55.71 -3.59
N CYS A 19 -35.34 -55.75 -3.61
CA CYS A 19 -34.43 -55.89 -4.77
C CYS A 19 -34.17 -54.64 -5.67
N VAL A 20 -32.96 -54.28 -6.13
CA VAL A 20 -31.61 -54.90 -6.10
C VAL A 20 -30.52 -53.81 -6.36
N VAL A 21 -29.57 -53.72 -5.42
CA VAL A 21 -28.09 -53.75 -5.53
C VAL A 21 -27.31 -52.73 -6.41
N LYS A 22 -26.50 -51.86 -5.78
CA LYS A 22 -25.03 -52.02 -5.63
C LYS A 22 -24.43 -51.09 -4.55
N ALA A 23 -24.03 -51.70 -3.44
CA ALA A 23 -23.12 -51.24 -2.37
C ALA A 23 -21.65 -51.58 -2.75
N HIS A 24 -20.59 -51.05 -2.13
CA HIS A 24 -20.09 -51.33 -0.77
C HIS A 24 -19.12 -50.21 -0.31
N THR A 25 -19.20 -49.66 0.91
CA THR A 25 -18.74 -50.17 2.23
C THR A 25 -17.26 -50.56 2.31
N VAL A 26 -16.45 -49.86 3.11
CA VAL A 26 -15.28 -50.44 3.80
C VAL A 26 -15.07 -49.80 5.18
N PHE A 27 -15.11 -50.67 6.19
CA PHE A 27 -14.56 -50.56 7.55
C PHE A 27 -13.02 -50.51 7.51
N ILE A 28 -12.35 -49.57 8.21
CA ILE A 28 -10.92 -49.68 8.56
C ILE A 28 -10.74 -49.07 9.97
N ASP A 29 -10.71 -49.89 11.02
CA ASP A 29 -9.55 -50.54 11.67
C ASP A 29 -8.73 -49.62 12.60
N ARG A 30 -8.69 -50.01 13.88
CA ARG A 30 -8.18 -49.28 15.06
C ARG A 30 -6.64 -49.27 15.16
N ARG A 31 -5.93 -49.37 14.04
CA ARG A 31 -4.46 -49.47 13.97
C ARG A 31 -3.72 -48.24 13.41
N ILE A 32 -4.40 -47.14 13.08
CA ILE A 32 -3.79 -45.94 12.47
C ILE A 32 -3.50 -44.80 13.49
N VAL A 33 -3.71 -45.02 14.79
CA VAL A 33 -3.36 -44.03 15.85
C VAL A 33 -1.92 -44.20 16.38
N ALA A 34 -1.11 -45.09 15.80
CA ALA A 34 0.22 -45.46 16.32
C ALA A 34 1.43 -45.15 15.43
N LEU A 35 1.32 -44.34 14.37
CA LEU A 35 2.43 -44.11 13.41
C LEU A 35 2.78 -42.64 13.10
N VAL A 36 2.38 -41.69 13.95
CA VAL A 36 2.82 -40.27 13.85
C VAL A 36 3.61 -39.81 15.10
N ILE A 37 3.89 -40.70 16.05
CA ILE A 37 4.61 -40.36 17.30
C ILE A 37 6.09 -40.79 17.31
N LEU A 38 6.63 -41.37 16.23
CA LEU A 38 8.02 -41.87 16.21
C LEU A 38 8.85 -41.39 15.01
N ALA A 39 9.14 -40.09 14.94
CA ALA A 39 10.25 -39.56 14.13
C ALA A 39 10.74 -38.18 14.62
N GLY A 40 10.63 -37.92 15.93
CA GLY A 40 10.83 -36.58 16.48
C GLY A 40 11.58 -36.54 17.79
N PHE A 41 12.56 -37.42 18.04
CA PHE A 41 13.53 -37.21 19.12
C PHE A 41 14.84 -37.97 18.83
N LEU A 42 15.95 -37.25 19.02
CA LEU A 42 17.35 -37.68 19.17
C LEU A 42 18.23 -37.77 17.90
N SER A 43 18.80 -36.63 17.53
CA SER A 43 20.26 -36.33 17.60
C SER A 43 20.50 -35.05 16.79
N GLY A 44 21.18 -34.00 17.21
CA GLY A 44 22.00 -33.69 18.37
C GLY A 44 22.55 -32.29 18.08
N GLY A 45 22.71 -31.47 19.12
CA GLY A 45 22.98 -30.05 18.99
C GLY A 45 24.17 -29.70 18.08
N ALA A 46 23.97 -28.69 17.25
CA ALA A 46 25.04 -27.87 16.71
C ALA A 46 24.83 -26.43 17.18
N GLN A 47 25.93 -25.84 17.62
CA GLN A 47 26.03 -24.59 18.33
C GLN A 47 25.49 -23.38 17.56
N LEU A 48 25.16 -22.35 18.34
CA LEU A 48 25.19 -20.94 17.96
C LEU A 48 26.23 -20.65 16.86
N ALA A 49 25.76 -20.41 15.65
CA ALA A 49 26.47 -19.62 14.66
C ALA A 49 25.59 -18.43 14.31
N ALA A 50 26.00 -17.26 14.77
CA ALA A 50 25.61 -16.02 14.15
C ALA A 50 26.11 -16.05 12.71
N ALA A 51 25.21 -16.09 11.73
CA ALA A 51 25.53 -15.80 10.35
C ALA A 51 24.44 -14.90 9.79
N SER A 52 24.80 -13.63 9.65
CA SER A 52 24.28 -12.75 8.62
C SER A 52 24.49 -13.41 7.26
N GLY A 53 23.42 -13.71 6.53
CA GLY A 53 23.49 -14.16 5.15
C GLY A 53 22.09 -14.34 4.59
N SER A 54 21.82 -13.70 3.46
CA SER A 54 20.72 -14.07 2.57
C SER A 54 20.81 -15.57 2.24
N LEU A 55 19.65 -16.25 2.13
CA LEU A 55 19.56 -17.65 1.69
C LEU A 55 20.37 -17.86 0.40
N SER A 56 21.18 -18.91 0.32
CA SER A 56 21.93 -19.25 -0.89
C SER A 56 21.00 -19.81 -1.99
N LEU A 57 21.47 -19.83 -3.24
CA LEU A 57 20.68 -20.35 -4.36
C LEU A 57 20.32 -21.83 -4.17
N ASP A 58 21.25 -22.63 -3.66
CA ASP A 58 21.03 -24.07 -3.41
C ASP A 58 20.00 -24.30 -2.30
N GLU A 59 20.05 -23.51 -1.22
CA GLU A 59 19.04 -23.54 -0.16
C GLU A 59 17.65 -23.06 -0.66
N ALA A 60 17.60 -22.09 -1.57
CA ALA A 60 16.36 -21.62 -2.19
C ALA A 60 15.71 -22.70 -3.07
N ILE A 61 16.54 -23.45 -3.79
CA ILE A 61 16.15 -24.58 -4.63
C ILE A 61 15.48 -25.69 -3.79
N ASP A 62 16.03 -26.01 -2.62
CA ASP A 62 15.48 -27.05 -1.74
C ASP A 62 14.14 -26.65 -1.09
N VAL A 63 13.97 -25.37 -0.72
CA VAL A 63 12.75 -24.87 -0.07
C VAL A 63 11.51 -24.93 -0.98
N THR A 64 11.68 -24.80 -2.29
CA THR A 64 10.58 -24.68 -3.28
C THR A 64 9.97 -26.01 -3.73
N GLY A 65 10.52 -27.16 -3.32
CA GLY A 65 10.18 -28.48 -3.87
C GLY A 65 8.92 -29.19 -3.34
N ALA A 66 8.07 -28.60 -2.49
CA ALA A 66 6.99 -29.35 -1.80
C ALA A 66 5.58 -28.71 -1.84
N MET A 67 4.61 -29.53 -2.28
CA MET A 67 3.13 -29.47 -2.16
C MET A 67 2.25 -28.87 -3.28
N GLU A 68 1.07 -29.51 -3.44
CA GLU A 68 -0.03 -29.25 -4.40
C GLU A 68 -0.97 -28.09 -3.99
N PRO A 69 -1.69 -27.45 -4.95
CA PRO A 69 -2.45 -26.22 -4.72
C PRO A 69 -3.92 -26.44 -4.29
N GLY A 70 -4.36 -25.68 -3.29
CA GLY A 70 -5.75 -25.52 -2.87
C GLY A 70 -6.12 -24.04 -2.68
N LEU A 71 -7.33 -23.66 -3.08
CA LEU A 71 -7.79 -22.28 -3.31
C LEU A 71 -8.17 -21.48 -2.04
N LEU A 72 -7.86 -20.18 -2.11
CA LEU A 72 -7.99 -19.12 -1.11
C LEU A 72 -9.43 -18.73 -0.71
N LYS A 73 -9.59 -18.24 0.54
CA LYS A 73 -10.63 -17.26 0.90
C LYS A 73 -10.00 -16.01 1.54
N ALA A 74 -10.31 -14.83 0.98
CA ALA A 74 -9.78 -13.53 1.40
C ALA A 74 -10.32 -13.08 2.78
N PRO A 75 -9.63 -12.17 3.51
CA PRO A 75 -10.25 -11.47 4.64
C PRO A 75 -11.60 -10.87 4.21
N PRO A 76 -12.54 -10.64 5.15
CA PRO A 76 -13.82 -10.04 4.80
C PRO A 76 -13.56 -8.76 4.01
N ARG A 77 -14.14 -8.66 2.79
CA ARG A 77 -14.00 -7.48 1.92
C ARG A 77 -14.55 -6.20 2.55
N THR A 78 -15.18 -6.29 3.72
CA THR A 78 -15.83 -5.21 4.44
C THR A 78 -15.31 -5.11 5.88
N ILE A 79 -15.45 -3.93 6.48
CA ILE A 79 -15.23 -3.70 7.92
C ILE A 79 -16.48 -3.88 8.78
N ASP A 80 -17.58 -4.38 8.22
CA ASP A 80 -18.88 -4.50 8.91
C ASP A 80 -18.83 -5.30 10.21
N ASP A 81 -17.97 -6.31 10.28
CA ASP A 81 -17.71 -7.06 11.50
C ASP A 81 -17.06 -6.16 12.57
N ILE A 82 -16.07 -5.36 12.18
CA ILE A 82 -15.37 -4.42 13.05
C ILE A 82 -16.28 -3.28 13.51
N THR A 83 -17.03 -2.65 12.59
CA THR A 83 -17.94 -1.55 12.92
C THR A 83 -19.08 -2.04 13.81
N ARG A 84 -19.62 -3.24 13.56
CA ARG A 84 -20.61 -3.87 14.44
C ARG A 84 -20.07 -4.09 15.84
N VAL A 85 -18.85 -4.62 15.99
CA VAL A 85 -18.24 -4.82 17.32
C VAL A 85 -17.97 -3.47 18.01
N LEU A 86 -17.53 -2.45 17.27
CA LEU A 86 -17.37 -1.08 17.79
C LEU A 86 -18.69 -0.46 18.25
N ASN A 87 -19.79 -0.77 17.56
CA ASN A 87 -21.13 -0.26 17.87
C ASN A 87 -21.84 -1.03 18.99
N GLN A 88 -21.68 -2.36 19.07
CA GLN A 88 -22.34 -3.23 20.05
C GLN A 88 -21.73 -3.14 21.46
N LYS A 89 -20.42 -2.87 21.57
CA LYS A 89 -19.77 -2.64 22.86
C LYS A 89 -20.11 -1.24 23.37
N ALA A 90 -21.33 -1.09 23.85
CA ALA A 90 -21.84 0.13 24.47
C ALA A 90 -21.04 0.53 25.72
N VAL A 91 -21.05 1.83 25.96
CA VAL A 91 -20.25 2.62 26.90
C VAL A 91 -20.36 2.09 28.33
N THR A 92 -19.22 1.75 28.92
CA THR A 92 -19.00 2.09 30.33
C THR A 92 -17.93 3.17 30.32
N PRO A 93 -18.14 4.36 30.92
CA PRO A 93 -17.00 5.20 31.25
C PRO A 93 -16.10 4.29 32.07
N PRO A 94 -14.84 4.02 31.69
CA PRO A 94 -13.99 3.32 32.60
C PRO A 94 -13.94 4.25 33.81
N GLU A 95 -14.46 3.85 34.96
CA GLU A 95 -14.32 4.64 36.19
C GLU A 95 -12.84 5.07 36.33
N GLU A 96 -11.92 4.26 35.81
CA GLU A 96 -10.50 4.59 35.69
C GLU A 96 -10.18 5.83 34.84
N THR A 97 -10.86 6.10 33.73
CA THR A 97 -10.69 7.33 32.93
C THR A 97 -11.18 8.55 33.70
N GLN A 98 -12.39 8.52 34.27
CA GLN A 98 -12.89 9.61 35.12
C GLN A 98 -11.99 9.82 36.35
N ARG A 99 -11.56 8.74 37.01
CA ARG A 99 -10.57 8.80 38.10
C ARG A 99 -9.24 9.40 37.64
N ARG A 100 -8.78 9.13 36.42
CA ARG A 100 -7.55 9.71 35.86
C ARG A 100 -7.72 11.19 35.51
N VAL A 101 -8.89 11.59 35.02
CA VAL A 101 -9.27 13.00 34.81
C VAL A 101 -9.26 13.73 36.15
N ALA A 102 -10.00 13.24 37.16
CA ALA A 102 -9.99 13.80 38.51
C ALA A 102 -8.59 13.84 39.13
N GLN A 103 -7.77 12.80 38.90
CA GLN A 103 -6.36 12.81 39.34
C GLN A 103 -5.51 13.83 38.62
N ALA A 104 -5.78 14.10 37.33
CA ALA A 104 -5.10 15.14 36.55
C ALA A 104 -5.57 16.55 36.97
N ASP A 105 -6.83 16.72 37.34
CA ASP A 105 -7.41 18.00 37.76
C ASP A 105 -7.15 18.33 39.24
N ALA A 106 -6.67 17.36 40.02
CA ALA A 106 -6.35 17.56 41.43
C ALA A 106 -5.39 18.75 41.65
N GLU A 107 -5.71 19.58 42.63
CA GLU A 107 -4.90 20.74 43.01
C GLU A 107 -3.66 20.35 43.83
N PRO A 108 -2.54 21.09 43.69
CA PRO A 108 -1.34 20.83 44.48
C PRO A 108 -1.60 20.97 45.98
N PRO A 109 -1.11 20.04 46.82
CA PRO A 109 -1.27 20.15 48.27
C PRO A 109 -0.46 21.33 48.82
N SER A 110 -0.98 22.03 49.82
CA SER A 110 -0.33 23.17 50.50
C SER A 110 0.97 22.84 51.27
N THR A 111 1.42 21.58 51.22
CA THR A 111 2.59 21.10 51.96
C THR A 111 3.91 21.51 51.31
N ARG A 112 4.90 21.91 52.12
CA ARG A 112 6.29 22.15 51.66
C ARG A 112 7.16 20.88 51.63
N LYS A 113 6.63 19.72 52.06
CA LYS A 113 7.41 18.46 52.18
C LYS A 113 7.79 17.91 50.79
N PRO A 114 9.09 17.84 50.40
CA PRO A 114 9.51 17.45 49.04
C PRO A 114 9.04 16.06 48.60
N LYS A 115 9.00 15.08 49.52
CA LYS A 115 8.51 13.71 49.22
C LYS A 115 7.01 13.69 48.89
N LYS A 116 6.19 14.50 49.57
CA LYS A 116 4.74 14.58 49.33
C LYS A 116 4.46 15.26 47.98
N LEU A 117 5.13 16.38 47.70
CA LEU A 117 5.03 17.09 46.43
C LEU A 117 5.50 16.22 45.24
N LEU A 118 6.62 15.51 45.38
CA LEU A 118 7.10 14.59 44.35
C LEU A 118 6.05 13.50 44.03
N LYS A 119 5.49 12.86 45.06
CA LYS A 119 4.48 11.80 44.88
C LYS A 119 3.23 12.34 44.20
N PHE A 120 2.78 13.53 44.59
CA PHE A 120 1.64 14.21 44.01
C PHE A 120 1.85 14.49 42.52
N TYR A 121 2.89 15.25 42.17
CA TYR A 121 3.17 15.61 40.78
C TYR A 121 3.48 14.39 39.90
N LEU A 122 4.12 13.36 40.45
CA LEU A 122 4.32 12.10 39.72
C LEU A 122 2.99 11.39 39.42
N LYS A 123 2.05 11.38 40.38
CA LYS A 123 0.73 10.76 40.19
C LYS A 123 -0.09 11.54 39.16
N ARG A 124 -0.19 12.86 39.34
CA ARG A 124 -0.92 13.77 38.44
C ARG A 124 -0.37 13.74 37.02
N GLY A 125 0.95 13.85 36.88
CA GLY A 125 1.62 13.78 35.57
C GLY A 125 1.46 12.44 34.86
N LYS A 126 1.45 11.32 35.60
CA LYS A 126 1.13 9.99 35.02
C LYS A 126 -0.31 9.90 34.56
N ALA A 127 -1.25 10.42 35.34
CA ALA A 127 -2.66 10.45 34.98
C ALA A 127 -2.87 11.30 33.72
N ALA A 128 -2.38 12.54 33.72
CA ALA A 128 -2.37 13.45 32.57
C ALA A 128 -1.78 12.79 31.31
N ARG A 129 -0.64 12.08 31.42
CA ARG A 129 -0.04 11.37 30.27
C ARG A 129 -0.93 10.25 29.72
N LYS A 130 -1.63 9.53 30.59
CA LYS A 130 -2.52 8.43 30.19
C LYS A 130 -3.77 8.92 29.47
N ILE A 131 -4.32 10.07 29.87
CA ILE A 131 -5.46 10.73 29.21
C ILE A 131 -5.02 11.70 28.09
N GLY A 132 -3.73 11.72 27.75
CA GLY A 132 -3.21 12.48 26.61
C GLY A 132 -2.95 13.97 26.84
N ARG A 133 -3.09 14.50 28.06
CA ARG A 133 -2.73 15.89 28.40
C ARG A 133 -1.20 16.08 28.48
N SER A 134 -0.53 16.08 27.33
CA SER A 134 0.93 15.99 27.19
C SER A 134 1.71 17.13 27.87
N GLU A 135 1.25 18.38 27.78
CA GLU A 135 1.94 19.53 28.40
C GLU A 135 1.81 19.50 29.92
N GLN A 136 0.60 19.27 30.44
CA GLN A 136 0.37 19.09 31.87
C GLN A 136 1.24 17.96 32.42
N ALA A 137 1.27 16.82 31.71
CA ALA A 137 2.11 15.69 32.08
C ALA A 137 3.60 16.07 32.11
N LEU A 138 4.07 16.81 31.10
CA LEU A 138 5.45 17.27 31.02
C LEU A 138 5.80 18.18 32.20
N ASP A 139 4.96 19.16 32.50
CA ASP A 139 5.22 20.12 33.57
C ASP A 139 5.16 19.49 34.96
N ASP A 140 4.18 18.62 35.21
CA ASP A 140 4.10 17.87 36.46
C ASP A 140 5.30 16.94 36.63
N LEU A 141 5.73 16.25 35.57
CA LEU A 141 6.89 15.35 35.66
C LEU A 141 8.21 16.12 35.79
N LYS A 142 8.34 17.32 35.21
CA LYS A 142 9.46 18.25 35.49
C LYS A 142 9.46 18.70 36.95
N LYS A 143 8.30 19.09 37.50
CA LYS A 143 8.16 19.46 38.92
C LYS A 143 8.55 18.29 39.83
N ALA A 144 8.03 17.09 39.56
CA ALA A 144 8.41 15.87 40.28
C ALA A 144 9.92 15.60 40.19
N ALA A 145 10.53 15.76 39.01
CA ALA A 145 11.97 15.62 38.78
C ALA A 145 12.80 16.61 39.61
N SER A 146 12.34 17.86 39.78
CA SER A 146 13.03 18.89 40.57
C SER A 146 13.12 18.57 42.07
N TYR A 147 12.24 17.70 42.58
CA TYR A 147 12.25 17.26 43.98
C TYR A 147 13.09 16.00 44.21
N MET A 148 13.63 15.34 43.17
CA MET A 148 14.33 14.05 43.31
C MET A 148 15.49 14.06 44.32
N LYS A 149 16.35 15.09 44.24
CA LYS A 149 17.50 15.25 45.15
C LYS A 149 17.03 15.49 46.58
N ARG A 150 16.15 16.48 46.77
CA ARG A 150 15.58 16.87 48.08
C ARG A 150 14.76 15.77 48.74
N ALA A 151 14.10 14.92 47.96
CA ALA A 151 13.35 13.77 48.44
C ALA A 151 14.22 12.52 48.70
N LYS A 152 15.54 12.60 48.48
CA LYS A 152 16.52 11.51 48.67
C LYS A 152 16.09 10.22 47.95
N LEU A 153 15.61 10.30 46.71
CA LEU A 153 15.23 9.11 45.93
C LEU A 153 16.48 8.29 45.59
N GLY A 154 16.41 6.97 45.78
CA GLY A 154 17.45 6.04 45.31
C GLY A 154 17.48 5.89 43.78
N PRO A 155 18.56 5.32 43.21
CA PRO A 155 18.82 5.26 41.76
C PRO A 155 17.66 4.67 40.94
N LYS A 156 17.13 3.49 41.33
CA LYS A 156 16.00 2.84 40.63
C LYS A 156 14.74 3.71 40.58
N LYS A 157 14.45 4.48 41.63
CA LYS A 157 13.27 5.38 41.67
C LYS A 157 13.50 6.62 40.80
N ARG A 158 14.73 7.17 40.77
CA ARG A 158 15.10 8.26 39.86
C ARG A 158 14.97 7.83 38.40
N GLN A 159 15.49 6.65 38.07
CA GLN A 159 15.41 6.05 36.74
C GLN A 159 13.96 5.95 36.25
N ARG A 160 13.05 5.39 37.07
CA ARG A 160 11.62 5.29 36.72
C ARG A 160 10.96 6.65 36.49
N LEU A 161 11.30 7.66 37.29
CA LEU A 161 10.76 9.01 37.14
C LEU A 161 11.27 9.67 35.85
N LEU A 162 12.57 9.58 35.58
CA LEU A 162 13.17 10.10 34.35
C LEU A 162 12.62 9.38 33.10
N MET A 163 12.34 8.09 33.17
CA MET A 163 11.62 7.37 32.10
C MET A 163 10.24 7.98 31.83
N GLN A 164 9.46 8.29 32.87
CA GLN A 164 8.16 8.96 32.67
C GLN A 164 8.34 10.36 32.07
N LEU A 165 9.31 11.14 32.55
CA LEU A 165 9.62 12.46 32.02
C LEU A 165 10.02 12.40 30.54
N GLY A 166 10.90 11.47 30.16
CA GLY A 166 11.32 11.31 28.77
C GLY A 166 10.18 10.86 27.86
N PHE A 167 9.29 9.98 28.33
CA PHE A 167 8.06 9.68 27.60
C PHE A 167 7.16 10.90 27.42
N ALA A 168 7.00 11.72 28.46
CA ALA A 168 6.19 12.95 28.40
C ALA A 168 6.80 13.98 27.45
N GLN A 169 8.12 14.14 27.46
CA GLN A 169 8.87 14.96 26.50
C GLN A 169 8.62 14.49 25.07
N GLY A 170 8.70 13.19 24.80
CA GLY A 170 8.41 12.62 23.48
C GLY A 170 6.97 12.87 23.04
N THR A 171 5.98 12.66 23.92
CA THR A 171 4.56 12.91 23.60
C THR A 171 4.23 14.38 23.42
N ALA A 172 5.03 15.29 23.99
CA ALA A 172 4.95 16.73 23.79
C ALA A 172 5.87 17.23 22.65
N GLY A 173 6.44 16.33 21.85
CA GLY A 173 7.27 16.69 20.69
C GLY A 173 8.69 17.19 21.00
N ARG A 174 9.19 17.01 22.23
CA ARG A 174 10.54 17.39 22.66
C ARG A 174 11.52 16.21 22.49
N PHE A 175 11.63 15.69 21.27
CA PHE A 175 12.35 14.44 20.97
C PHE A 175 13.84 14.46 21.35
N LEU A 176 14.56 15.55 21.07
CA LEU A 176 15.98 15.69 21.47
C LEU A 176 16.15 15.63 22.99
N ARG A 177 15.30 16.36 23.74
CA ARG A 177 15.28 16.33 25.21
C ARG A 177 14.89 14.95 25.75
N ALA A 178 13.99 14.24 25.06
CA ALA A 178 13.67 12.86 25.39
C ALA A 178 14.90 11.97 25.23
N GLY A 179 15.66 12.10 24.14
CA GLY A 179 16.93 11.40 23.92
C GLY A 179 17.98 11.68 25.01
N GLU A 180 18.20 12.96 25.36
CA GLU A 180 19.07 13.36 26.48
C GLU A 180 18.62 12.72 27.81
N THR A 181 17.31 12.71 28.06
CA THR A 181 16.76 12.12 29.28
C THR A 181 16.93 10.60 29.29
N MET A 182 16.82 9.92 28.13
CA MET A 182 17.12 8.49 28.00
C MET A 182 18.60 8.19 28.25
N ARG A 183 19.52 9.03 27.77
CA ARG A 183 20.96 8.90 28.08
C ARG A 183 21.23 8.96 29.59
N ARG A 184 20.63 9.92 30.29
CA ARG A 184 20.70 10.00 31.77
C ARG A 184 20.11 8.78 32.47
N VAL A 185 19.03 8.22 31.94
CA VAL A 185 18.43 6.97 32.45
C VAL A 185 19.39 5.79 32.30
N ILE A 186 20.13 5.74 31.20
CA ILE A 186 21.13 4.72 30.88
C ILE A 186 22.33 4.85 31.83
N GLU A 187 22.86 6.06 32.03
CA GLU A 187 23.97 6.34 32.98
C GLU A 187 23.64 5.91 34.41
N LEU A 188 22.37 6.00 34.83
CA LEU A 188 21.90 5.61 36.17
C LEU A 188 21.73 4.09 36.38
N GLY A 189 22.13 3.24 35.42
CA GLY A 189 22.20 1.79 35.59
C GLY A 189 21.57 0.94 34.49
N GLY A 190 21.51 1.43 33.25
CA GLY A 190 21.11 0.69 32.04
C GLY A 190 19.66 0.19 32.08
N ASN A 191 18.71 0.95 31.50
CA ASN A 191 17.33 0.48 31.33
C ASN A 191 17.12 -0.06 29.90
N PRO A 192 16.72 -1.33 29.70
CA PRO A 192 16.46 -1.89 28.37
C PRO A 192 15.46 -1.06 27.55
N ALA A 193 14.41 -0.55 28.18
CA ALA A 193 13.41 0.25 27.50
C ALA A 193 13.93 1.67 27.14
N ALA A 194 14.97 2.18 27.81
CA ALA A 194 15.57 3.47 27.47
C ALA A 194 16.41 3.38 26.19
N TYR A 195 17.16 2.29 26.00
CA TYR A 195 17.88 2.05 24.74
C TYR A 195 16.94 1.98 23.55
N ARG A 196 15.85 1.21 23.66
CA ARG A 196 14.82 1.15 22.61
C ARG A 196 14.24 2.52 22.25
N VAL A 197 13.98 3.36 23.26
CA VAL A 197 13.43 4.71 23.02
C VAL A 197 14.48 5.62 22.41
N LEU A 198 15.74 5.52 22.85
CA LEU A 198 16.86 6.28 22.30
C LEU A 198 17.09 5.94 20.83
N VAL A 199 17.17 4.65 20.49
CA VAL A 199 17.26 4.15 19.10
C VAL A 199 16.12 4.73 18.26
N LYS A 200 14.87 4.66 18.74
CA LYS A 200 13.71 5.22 18.01
C LYS A 200 13.81 6.73 17.82
N VAL A 201 14.35 7.47 18.78
CA VAL A 201 14.54 8.93 18.65
C VAL A 201 15.64 9.23 17.63
N LEU A 202 16.76 8.51 17.67
CA LEU A 202 17.91 8.71 16.78
C LEU A 202 17.61 8.28 15.33
N ALA A 203 16.84 7.22 15.14
CA ALA A 203 16.29 6.85 13.84
C ALA A 203 15.51 8.02 13.21
N GLY A 204 14.72 8.73 14.02
CA GLY A 204 13.99 9.91 13.57
C GLY A 204 14.86 11.14 13.27
N THR A 205 16.10 11.21 13.77
CA THR A 205 17.02 12.33 13.50
C THR A 205 17.89 12.11 12.26
N GLY A 206 17.98 10.88 11.75
CA GLY A 206 18.83 10.54 10.59
C GLY A 206 20.33 10.49 10.90
N ASP A 207 20.70 10.50 12.18
CA ASP A 207 22.08 10.37 12.65
C ASP A 207 22.41 8.87 12.76
N LEU A 208 22.87 8.29 11.65
CA LEU A 208 23.11 6.85 11.53
C LEU A 208 24.25 6.37 12.45
N GLU A 209 25.26 7.20 12.67
CA GLU A 209 26.40 6.88 13.54
C GLU A 209 25.95 6.80 15.00
N ALA A 210 25.25 7.82 15.49
CA ALA A 210 24.71 7.80 16.85
C ALA A 210 23.66 6.70 17.03
N LEU A 211 22.88 6.40 15.99
CA LEU A 211 21.89 5.32 15.99
C LEU A 211 22.56 3.95 16.17
N GLU A 212 23.62 3.66 15.41
CA GLU A 212 24.40 2.42 15.53
C GLU A 212 25.10 2.29 16.87
N GLU A 213 25.71 3.38 17.35
CA GLU A 213 26.35 3.40 18.66
C GLU A 213 25.34 3.09 19.78
N ALA A 214 24.15 3.70 19.71
CA ALA A 214 23.07 3.46 20.66
C ALA A 214 22.56 2.01 20.62
N ARG A 215 22.45 1.42 19.41
CA ARG A 215 22.10 0.01 19.23
C ARG A 215 23.15 -0.91 19.83
N ALA A 216 24.43 -0.72 19.51
CA ALA A 216 25.53 -1.54 20.01
C ALA A 216 25.63 -1.51 21.54
N LYS A 217 25.56 -0.31 22.14
CA LYS A 217 25.52 -0.13 23.60
C LYS A 217 24.29 -0.80 24.23
N GLY A 218 23.13 -0.71 23.58
CA GLY A 218 21.90 -1.35 24.03
C GLY A 218 22.00 -2.88 24.00
N LYS A 219 22.54 -3.44 22.92
CA LYS A 219 22.77 -4.89 22.76
C LYS A 219 23.68 -5.42 23.88
N ALA A 220 24.85 -4.82 24.06
CA ALA A 220 25.81 -5.22 25.08
C ALA A 220 25.21 -5.11 26.50
N ALA A 221 24.48 -4.02 26.78
CA ALA A 221 23.86 -3.82 28.08
C ALA A 221 22.75 -4.85 28.37
N ILE A 222 21.88 -5.14 27.41
CA ILE A 222 20.79 -6.11 27.58
C ILE A 222 21.36 -7.53 27.71
N GLN A 223 22.36 -7.90 26.89
CA GLN A 223 23.06 -9.18 27.03
C GLN A 223 23.67 -9.35 28.42
N LYS A 224 24.41 -8.34 28.92
CA LYS A 224 24.95 -8.37 30.28
C LYS A 224 23.87 -8.50 31.36
N MET A 225 22.66 -7.98 31.14
CA MET A 225 21.54 -8.16 32.07
C MET A 225 21.00 -9.59 32.05
N MET A 226 20.93 -10.23 30.88
CA MET A 226 20.43 -11.60 30.73
C MET A 226 21.32 -12.61 31.45
N PHE A 227 22.64 -12.41 31.48
CA PHE A 227 23.60 -13.32 32.15
C PHE A 227 23.73 -13.12 33.68
N ARG A 228 22.86 -12.34 34.33
CA ARG A 228 22.90 -12.19 35.80
C ARG A 228 22.25 -13.39 36.50
N HIS A 229 22.94 -13.96 37.49
CA HIS A 229 22.39 -15.01 38.34
C HIS A 229 21.10 -14.58 39.06
N GLY A 230 20.14 -15.51 39.17
CA GLY A 230 18.86 -15.32 39.88
C GLY A 230 17.73 -14.68 39.05
N MET A 231 17.86 -14.60 37.72
CA MET A 231 16.78 -14.08 36.86
C MET A 231 15.70 -15.13 36.60
N SER A 232 14.43 -14.75 36.82
CA SER A 232 13.28 -15.57 36.42
C SER A 232 13.15 -15.67 34.90
N ARG A 233 12.66 -16.80 34.39
CA ARG A 233 12.38 -17.00 32.96
C ARG A 233 11.56 -15.88 32.32
N GLY A 234 10.48 -15.43 32.98
CA GLY A 234 9.67 -14.33 32.45
C GLY A 234 10.40 -12.99 32.39
N GLY A 235 11.32 -12.74 33.32
CA GLY A 235 12.20 -11.56 33.30
C GLY A 235 13.23 -11.62 32.17
N GLU A 236 13.74 -12.81 31.86
CA GLU A 236 14.58 -13.05 30.68
C GLU A 236 13.81 -12.74 29.38
N MET A 237 12.57 -13.23 29.28
CA MET A 237 11.71 -12.96 28.13
C MET A 237 11.40 -11.47 27.97
N ASP A 238 11.12 -10.74 29.05
CA ASP A 238 10.94 -9.29 28.98
C ASP A 238 12.18 -8.57 28.42
N LEU A 239 13.40 -9.05 28.72
CA LEU A 239 14.64 -8.52 28.16
C LEU A 239 14.77 -8.84 26.67
N ARG A 240 14.54 -10.10 26.27
CA ARG A 240 14.55 -10.52 24.86
C ARG A 240 13.54 -9.74 24.03
N ILE A 241 12.35 -9.53 24.56
CA ILE A 241 11.31 -8.71 23.94
C ILE A 241 11.78 -7.26 23.77
N ASN A 242 12.41 -6.65 24.79
CA ASN A 242 12.91 -5.27 24.65
C ASN A 242 14.06 -5.18 23.64
N TYR A 243 14.93 -6.19 23.59
CA TYR A 243 16.01 -6.30 22.62
C TYR A 243 15.46 -6.39 21.19
N ALA A 244 14.57 -7.36 20.92
CA ALA A 244 13.99 -7.56 19.60
C ALA A 244 13.23 -6.31 19.10
N ARG A 245 12.54 -5.58 19.98
CA ARG A 245 11.93 -4.30 19.60
C ARG A 245 12.91 -3.17 19.35
N MET A 246 14.06 -3.17 20.01
CA MET A 246 15.11 -2.19 19.78
C MET A 246 15.73 -2.44 18.40
N GLU A 247 16.01 -3.70 18.07
CA GLU A 247 16.44 -4.12 16.74
C GLU A 247 15.40 -3.74 15.68
N ALA A 248 14.11 -4.04 15.91
CA ALA A 248 13.04 -3.61 15.01
C ALA A 248 13.03 -2.10 14.76
N ALA A 249 13.10 -1.28 15.83
CA ALA A 249 13.12 0.17 15.69
C ALA A 249 14.38 0.71 14.99
N TYR A 250 15.50 -0.01 15.09
CA TYR A 250 16.72 0.32 14.35
C TYR A 250 16.55 -0.01 12.87
N TYR A 251 16.11 -1.24 12.55
CA TYR A 251 15.91 -1.70 11.18
C TYR A 251 14.84 -0.87 10.45
N GLU A 252 13.72 -0.55 11.11
CA GLU A 252 12.75 0.45 10.64
C GLU A 252 13.40 1.80 10.32
N GLY A 253 14.36 2.24 11.15
CA GLY A 253 15.04 3.52 11.03
C GLY A 253 16.00 3.61 9.84
N ILE A 254 16.52 2.48 9.39
CA ILE A 254 17.43 2.39 8.24
C ILE A 254 16.77 1.78 6.99
N GLY A 255 15.44 1.60 7.03
CA GLY A 255 14.66 1.10 5.89
C GLY A 255 14.67 -0.42 5.69
N LYS A 256 15.28 -1.19 6.62
CA LYS A 256 15.38 -2.65 6.53
C LYS A 256 14.14 -3.37 7.05
N TRP A 257 13.04 -3.35 6.29
CA TRP A 257 11.75 -3.81 6.82
C TRP A 257 11.67 -5.33 7.03
N GLN A 258 12.43 -6.13 6.29
CA GLN A 258 12.44 -7.59 6.49
C GLN A 258 13.07 -7.94 7.85
N GLU A 259 14.24 -7.38 8.17
CA GLU A 259 14.86 -7.55 9.48
C GLU A 259 14.00 -6.97 10.61
N ALA A 260 13.33 -5.83 10.36
CA ALA A 260 12.39 -5.25 11.32
C ALA A 260 11.23 -6.20 11.64
N GLU A 261 10.67 -6.86 10.64
CA GLU A 261 9.61 -7.85 10.81
C GLU A 261 10.10 -9.05 11.60
N ARG A 262 11.24 -9.65 11.22
CA ARG A 262 11.81 -10.80 11.95
C ARG A 262 11.95 -10.47 13.44
N ALA A 263 12.47 -9.28 13.74
CA ALA A 263 12.62 -8.81 15.12
C ALA A 263 11.26 -8.57 15.83
N LEU A 264 10.24 -8.08 15.13
CA LEU A 264 8.88 -7.94 15.69
C LEU A 264 8.21 -9.28 15.96
N ARG A 265 8.37 -10.27 15.06
CA ARG A 265 7.86 -11.64 15.23
C ARG A 265 8.53 -12.32 16.42
N GLN A 266 9.85 -12.22 16.55
CA GLN A 266 10.57 -12.68 17.74
C GLN A 266 10.00 -12.05 19.02
N ALA A 267 9.73 -10.73 19.01
CA ALA A 267 9.15 -10.05 20.15
C ALA A 267 7.72 -10.53 20.51
N ILE A 268 6.97 -11.10 19.54
CA ILE A 268 5.66 -11.71 19.74
C ILE A 268 5.83 -13.15 20.28
N ALA A 269 6.75 -13.93 19.73
CA ALA A 269 7.01 -15.32 20.15
C ALA A 269 7.45 -15.43 21.62
N TYR A 270 8.21 -14.46 22.13
CA TYR A 270 8.60 -14.42 23.55
C TYR A 270 7.47 -14.01 24.51
N GLN A 271 6.34 -13.51 23.99
CA GLN A 271 5.28 -12.88 24.79
C GLN A 271 4.56 -13.84 25.75
N PRO A 272 4.21 -15.08 25.38
CA PRO A 272 3.50 -16.02 26.27
C PRO A 272 4.25 -16.34 27.57
N GLU A 273 5.59 -16.35 27.53
CA GLU A 273 6.44 -16.63 28.69
C GLU A 273 6.83 -15.37 29.49
N SER A 274 6.45 -14.17 29.03
CA SER A 274 6.83 -12.91 29.69
C SER A 274 6.11 -12.69 31.03
N THR A 275 6.68 -11.86 31.92
CA THR A 275 6.03 -11.56 33.23
C THR A 275 4.66 -10.88 33.09
N HIS A 276 4.36 -10.32 31.92
CA HIS A 276 3.13 -9.57 31.64
C HIS A 276 2.06 -10.40 30.91
N ALA A 277 2.37 -11.63 30.49
CA ALA A 277 1.49 -12.47 29.68
C ALA A 277 0.13 -12.73 30.35
N LYS A 278 0.14 -13.10 31.63
CA LYS A 278 -1.07 -13.50 32.37
C LYS A 278 -1.98 -12.34 32.82
N HIS A 279 -1.49 -11.10 32.83
CA HIS A 279 -2.18 -9.98 33.50
C HIS A 279 -2.56 -8.83 32.57
N ASN A 280 -2.21 -8.88 31.27
CA ASN A 280 -2.44 -7.74 30.37
C ASN A 280 -2.46 -8.14 28.87
N PRO A 281 -3.55 -8.74 28.37
CA PRO A 281 -3.67 -9.20 26.98
C PRO A 281 -3.45 -8.09 25.93
N GLY A 282 -3.78 -6.84 26.26
CA GLY A 282 -3.56 -5.71 25.37
C GLY A 282 -2.08 -5.29 25.13
N TRP A 283 -1.10 -5.99 25.71
CA TRP A 283 0.29 -5.87 25.25
C TRP A 283 0.52 -6.51 23.89
N LEU A 284 -0.25 -7.56 23.55
CA LEU A 284 -0.21 -8.22 22.26
C LEU A 284 -0.67 -7.26 21.14
N ALA A 285 -1.74 -6.50 21.39
CA ALA A 285 -2.23 -5.46 20.47
C ALA A 285 -1.16 -4.41 20.12
N LYS A 286 -0.30 -4.02 21.09
CA LYS A 286 0.81 -3.10 20.83
C LYS A 286 1.91 -3.69 19.96
N ARG A 287 2.01 -5.02 19.84
CA ARG A 287 3.05 -5.72 19.07
C ARG A 287 2.58 -5.93 17.65
N TYR A 288 1.35 -6.42 17.50
CA TYR A 288 0.69 -6.51 16.20
C TYR A 288 0.56 -5.14 15.51
N LYS A 289 0.44 -4.04 16.26
CA LYS A 289 0.54 -2.68 15.71
C LYS A 289 1.87 -2.39 15.00
N GLY A 290 3.01 -2.81 15.56
CA GLY A 290 4.31 -2.62 14.92
C GLY A 290 4.44 -3.51 13.69
N LEU A 291 4.00 -4.76 13.82
CA LEU A 291 4.01 -5.73 12.74
C LEU A 291 3.13 -5.29 11.57
N SER A 292 1.91 -4.77 11.81
CA SER A 292 1.03 -4.29 10.75
C SER A 292 1.65 -3.15 9.94
N ASP A 293 2.35 -2.20 10.60
CA ASP A 293 3.03 -1.10 9.90
C ASP A 293 4.18 -1.63 9.04
N VAL A 294 4.99 -2.54 9.56
CA VAL A 294 6.11 -3.15 8.82
C VAL A 294 5.61 -4.02 7.65
N LEU A 295 4.54 -4.80 7.85
CA LEU A 295 3.90 -5.59 6.79
C LEU A 295 3.31 -4.69 5.70
N ALA A 296 2.61 -3.63 6.12
CA ALA A 296 2.11 -2.62 5.19
C ALA A 296 3.28 -2.01 4.42
N ARG A 297 4.41 -1.72 5.09
CA ARG A 297 5.68 -1.25 4.51
C ARG A 297 6.50 -2.27 3.72
N GLN A 298 5.98 -3.48 3.52
CA GLN A 298 6.51 -4.42 2.54
C GLN A 298 5.51 -4.71 1.40
N GLY A 299 4.37 -4.01 1.35
CA GLY A 299 3.31 -4.21 0.35
C GLY A 299 2.41 -5.39 0.67
N ARG A 300 2.57 -5.98 1.86
CA ARG A 300 1.86 -7.17 2.33
C ARG A 300 0.56 -6.77 3.02
N LEU A 301 -0.32 -6.12 2.25
CA LEU A 301 -1.48 -5.41 2.78
C LEU A 301 -2.49 -6.34 3.46
N ALA A 302 -2.74 -7.53 2.90
CA ALA A 302 -3.63 -8.51 3.52
C ALA A 302 -3.11 -8.99 4.90
N GLU A 303 -1.81 -9.26 5.05
CA GLU A 303 -1.25 -9.62 6.35
C GLU A 303 -1.24 -8.44 7.33
N ALA A 304 -1.00 -7.24 6.79
CA ALA A 304 -1.09 -6.01 7.56
C ALA A 304 -2.52 -5.82 8.09
N GLU A 305 -3.55 -6.15 7.29
CA GLU A 305 -4.96 -6.05 7.67
C GLU A 305 -5.26 -7.05 8.78
N VAL A 306 -4.81 -8.30 8.64
CA VAL A 306 -4.98 -9.33 9.68
C VAL A 306 -4.28 -8.93 10.98
N ALA A 307 -3.05 -8.43 10.92
CA ALA A 307 -2.33 -7.93 12.08
C ALA A 307 -3.04 -6.71 12.72
N ALA A 308 -3.57 -5.79 11.91
CA ALA A 308 -4.29 -4.62 12.38
C ALA A 308 -5.65 -4.98 13.01
N ARG A 309 -6.42 -5.89 12.39
CA ARG A 309 -7.67 -6.45 12.93
C ARG A 309 -7.42 -7.18 14.26
N THR A 310 -6.39 -8.02 14.32
CA THR A 310 -5.98 -8.71 15.56
C THR A 310 -5.65 -7.71 16.67
N ALA A 311 -4.92 -6.63 16.33
CA ALA A 311 -4.61 -5.58 17.29
C ALA A 311 -5.85 -4.85 17.77
N LEU A 312 -6.81 -4.57 16.88
CA LEU A 312 -8.05 -3.86 17.19
C LEU A 312 -9.00 -4.71 18.05
N LEU A 313 -9.26 -5.96 17.65
CA LEU A 313 -10.11 -6.88 18.40
C LEU A 313 -9.53 -7.17 19.79
N GLY A 314 -8.22 -7.42 19.88
CA GLY A 314 -7.55 -7.62 21.17
C GLY A 314 -7.58 -6.36 22.05
N ALA A 315 -7.51 -5.16 21.47
CA ALA A 315 -7.69 -3.91 22.20
C ALA A 315 -9.14 -3.73 22.69
N LEU A 316 -10.12 -4.05 21.85
CA LEU A 316 -11.55 -4.00 22.18
C LEU A 316 -11.95 -5.00 23.27
N GLU A 317 -11.37 -6.19 23.27
CA GLU A 317 -11.58 -7.20 24.31
C GLU A 317 -10.91 -6.78 25.62
N SER A 318 -9.66 -6.34 25.57
CA SER A 318 -8.89 -6.01 26.77
C SER A 318 -9.31 -4.70 27.43
N PHE A 319 -9.78 -3.72 26.65
CA PHE A 319 -9.92 -2.34 27.10
C PHE A 319 -11.26 -1.67 26.75
N GLY A 320 -12.10 -2.30 25.94
CA GLY A 320 -13.35 -1.71 25.43
C GLY A 320 -13.15 -0.68 24.32
N ARG A 321 -14.26 -0.08 23.86
CA ARG A 321 -14.30 0.92 22.78
C ARG A 321 -13.54 2.20 23.16
N ASP A 322 -13.87 2.76 24.32
CA ASP A 322 -13.40 4.08 24.76
C ASP A 322 -12.00 4.00 25.40
N ASN A 323 -11.03 3.55 24.60
CA ASN A 323 -9.64 3.43 25.01
C ASN A 323 -8.66 3.95 23.94
N VAL A 324 -7.57 4.59 24.39
CA VAL A 324 -6.49 5.08 23.51
C VAL A 324 -5.85 3.95 22.71
N ALA A 325 -5.75 2.75 23.28
CA ALA A 325 -5.22 1.59 22.55
C ALA A 325 -6.14 1.16 21.40
N THR A 326 -7.46 1.18 21.62
CA THR A 326 -8.48 0.87 20.62
C THR A 326 -8.47 1.89 19.48
N ALA A 327 -8.49 3.19 19.80
CA ALA A 327 -8.38 4.24 18.79
C ALA A 327 -7.08 4.15 17.97
N GLU A 328 -5.95 3.82 18.61
CA GLU A 328 -4.69 3.63 17.90
C GLU A 328 -4.69 2.40 16.99
N ALA A 329 -5.38 1.32 17.37
CA ALA A 329 -5.51 0.13 16.53
C ALA A 329 -6.47 0.36 15.36
N ALA A 330 -7.61 1.04 15.59
CA ALA A 330 -8.55 1.44 14.54
C ALA A 330 -7.88 2.34 13.49
N ARG A 331 -7.07 3.32 13.93
CA ARG A 331 -6.23 4.12 13.04
C ARG A 331 -5.27 3.28 12.19
N MET A 332 -4.74 2.18 12.74
CA MET A 332 -3.80 1.34 11.99
C MET A 332 -4.51 0.49 10.95
N LEU A 333 -5.69 -0.04 11.27
CA LEU A 333 -6.52 -0.70 10.29
C LEU A 333 -6.93 0.29 9.18
N ALA A 334 -7.34 1.51 9.52
CA ALA A 334 -7.63 2.55 8.53
C ALA A 334 -6.43 2.87 7.61
N ASN A 335 -5.20 2.90 8.15
CA ASN A 335 -4.00 3.07 7.33
C ASN A 335 -3.80 1.91 6.34
N VAL A 336 -4.04 0.67 6.76
CA VAL A 336 -3.92 -0.49 5.88
C VAL A 336 -4.98 -0.45 4.79
N LEU A 337 -6.24 -0.19 5.15
CA LEU A 337 -7.34 -0.05 4.19
C LEU A 337 -7.09 1.08 3.19
N TYR A 338 -6.51 2.20 3.64
CA TYR A 338 -6.04 3.26 2.76
C TYR A 338 -4.99 2.76 1.75
N ALA A 339 -4.02 1.96 2.21
CA ALA A 339 -3.01 1.39 1.32
C ALA A 339 -3.61 0.36 0.33
N GLU A 340 -4.70 -0.33 0.72
CA GLU A 340 -5.46 -1.26 -0.14
C GLU A 340 -6.38 -0.56 -1.15
N GLY A 341 -6.56 0.76 -1.03
CA GLY A 341 -7.51 1.51 -1.87
C GLY A 341 -8.95 1.55 -1.35
N ARG A 342 -9.22 0.97 -0.18
CA ARG A 342 -10.53 0.93 0.47
C ARG A 342 -10.80 2.20 1.26
N TYR A 343 -10.88 3.35 0.57
CA TYR A 343 -10.89 4.67 1.22
C TYR A 343 -12.15 4.96 2.04
N ALA A 344 -13.33 4.57 1.57
CA ALA A 344 -14.58 4.79 2.29
C ALA A 344 -14.57 4.07 3.67
N GLU A 345 -14.08 2.83 3.71
CA GLU A 345 -13.94 2.06 4.94
C GLU A 345 -12.84 2.64 5.85
N ALA A 346 -11.71 3.07 5.26
CA ALA A 346 -10.66 3.77 5.99
C ALA A 346 -11.17 5.06 6.64
N GLU A 347 -12.03 5.83 5.95
CA GLU A 347 -12.64 7.06 6.44
C GLU A 347 -13.52 6.81 7.66
N ILE A 348 -14.38 5.79 7.61
CA ILE A 348 -15.25 5.40 8.73
C ILE A 348 -14.41 5.12 9.98
N LEU A 349 -13.39 4.25 9.84
CA LEU A 349 -12.56 3.85 10.98
C LEU A 349 -11.69 4.99 11.52
N ILE A 350 -11.16 5.86 10.65
CA ILE A 350 -10.31 6.96 11.12
C ILE A 350 -11.11 8.04 11.83
N ARG A 351 -12.33 8.34 11.37
CA ARG A 351 -13.25 9.26 12.05
C ARG A 351 -13.64 8.72 13.42
N GLU A 352 -13.99 7.44 13.52
CA GLU A 352 -14.26 6.78 14.80
C GLU A 352 -13.05 6.81 15.73
N ALA A 353 -11.83 6.58 15.23
CA ALA A 353 -10.61 6.67 16.02
C ALA A 353 -10.35 8.08 16.58
N ILE A 354 -10.66 9.14 15.80
CA ILE A 354 -10.58 10.54 16.26
C ILE A 354 -11.63 10.79 17.34
N ASP A 355 -12.88 10.40 17.09
CA ASP A 355 -14.00 10.58 18.01
C ASP A 355 -13.75 9.90 19.38
N ILE A 356 -13.31 8.63 19.39
CA ILE A 356 -12.93 7.92 20.61
C ILE A 356 -11.89 8.73 21.40
N GLN A 357 -10.86 9.27 20.73
CA GLN A 357 -9.82 10.07 21.40
C GLN A 357 -10.39 11.34 22.04
N LEU A 358 -11.25 12.06 21.32
CA LEU A 358 -11.88 13.29 21.80
C LEU A 358 -12.85 13.02 22.97
N ARG A 359 -13.68 11.98 22.89
CA ARG A 359 -14.60 11.58 23.99
C ARG A 359 -13.87 11.20 25.27
N MET A 360 -12.66 10.63 25.17
CA MET A 360 -11.79 10.37 26.33
C MET A 360 -11.16 11.64 26.94
N GLY A 361 -11.45 12.82 26.41
CA GLY A 361 -10.84 14.09 26.84
C GLY A 361 -9.39 14.25 26.39
N THR A 362 -8.97 13.53 25.34
CA THR A 362 -7.65 13.74 24.72
C THR A 362 -7.68 15.08 23.98
N PRO A 363 -6.80 16.05 24.29
CA PRO A 363 -6.81 17.32 23.59
C PRO A 363 -6.54 17.17 22.07
N PRO A 364 -7.15 18.01 21.22
CA PRO A 364 -7.04 17.92 19.77
C PRO A 364 -5.61 18.21 19.25
N ASP A 365 -4.82 18.98 20.00
CA ASP A 365 -3.45 19.36 19.68
C ASP A 365 -2.39 18.27 19.98
N THR A 366 -2.82 17.08 20.41
CA THR A 366 -1.94 15.97 20.77
C THR A 366 -1.44 15.21 19.54
N GLY A 367 -0.24 14.62 19.64
CA GLY A 367 0.36 13.92 18.51
C GLY A 367 -0.36 12.63 18.10
N ARG A 368 -1.28 12.12 18.94
CA ARG A 368 -2.14 10.98 18.59
C ARG A 368 -3.31 11.42 17.72
N VAL A 369 -4.03 12.46 18.16
CA VAL A 369 -5.13 13.06 17.39
C VAL A 369 -4.58 13.65 16.10
N ALA A 370 -3.48 14.40 16.15
CA ALA A 370 -2.84 14.95 14.97
C ALA A 370 -2.39 13.88 13.95
N ARG A 371 -1.96 12.69 14.41
CA ARG A 371 -1.65 11.58 13.51
C ARG A 371 -2.92 10.98 12.88
N ALA A 372 -4.00 10.86 13.64
CA ALA A 372 -5.26 10.36 13.12
C ALA A 372 -5.88 11.33 12.10
N ARG A 373 -5.94 12.63 12.43
CA ARG A 373 -6.36 13.70 11.49
C ARG A 373 -5.47 13.75 10.25
N ARG A 374 -4.16 13.57 10.39
CA ARG A 374 -3.25 13.41 9.24
C ARG A 374 -3.62 12.24 8.33
N THR A 375 -3.98 11.08 8.89
CA THR A 375 -4.46 9.94 8.09
C THR A 375 -5.76 10.29 7.39
N LEU A 376 -6.71 10.93 8.09
CA LEU A 376 -7.98 11.37 7.50
C LEU A 376 -7.75 12.32 6.33
N ILE A 377 -6.83 13.28 6.44
CA ILE A 377 -6.44 14.16 5.32
C ILE A 377 -5.99 13.35 4.11
N SER A 378 -5.09 12.36 4.29
CA SER A 378 -4.65 11.51 3.18
C SER A 378 -5.78 10.67 2.58
N VAL A 379 -6.70 10.17 3.40
CA VAL A 379 -7.88 9.42 2.92
C VAL A 379 -8.78 10.32 2.07
N LEU A 380 -9.08 11.54 2.54
CA LEU A 380 -9.89 12.51 1.82
C LEU A 380 -9.25 12.93 0.48
N ILE A 381 -7.92 13.12 0.47
CA ILE A 381 -7.15 13.39 -0.76
C ILE A 381 -7.28 12.22 -1.74
N ALA A 382 -7.18 10.98 -1.26
CA ALA A 382 -7.30 9.80 -2.12
C ALA A 382 -8.74 9.54 -2.62
N GLN A 383 -9.75 10.10 -1.95
CA GLN A 383 -11.14 10.15 -2.42
C GLN A 383 -11.43 11.38 -3.29
N GLU A 384 -10.41 12.18 -3.60
CA GLU A 384 -10.55 13.44 -4.35
C GLU A 384 -11.47 14.47 -3.68
N ASN A 385 -11.73 14.32 -2.38
CA ASN A 385 -12.48 15.28 -1.59
C ASN A 385 -11.54 16.41 -1.11
N TRP A 386 -11.10 17.22 -2.07
CA TRP A 386 -10.11 18.30 -1.87
C TRP A 386 -10.57 19.31 -0.83
N THR A 387 -11.83 19.73 -0.89
CA THR A 387 -12.41 20.74 0.00
C THR A 387 -12.40 20.27 1.45
N SER A 388 -12.90 19.06 1.74
CA SER A 388 -12.86 18.52 3.11
C SER A 388 -11.43 18.24 3.58
N ALA A 389 -10.53 17.80 2.69
CA ALA A 389 -9.12 17.59 3.03
C ALA A 389 -8.45 18.89 3.49
N VAL A 390 -8.68 19.99 2.76
CA VAL A 390 -8.13 21.31 3.09
C VAL A 390 -8.76 21.88 4.37
N GLN A 391 -10.07 21.71 4.58
CA GLN A 391 -10.74 22.09 5.84
C GLN A 391 -10.14 21.35 7.04
N GLU A 392 -9.94 20.04 6.93
CA GLU A 392 -9.34 19.22 7.99
C GLU A 392 -7.88 19.62 8.25
N TYR A 393 -7.13 19.92 7.18
CA TYR A 393 -5.77 20.46 7.26
C TYR A 393 -5.73 21.80 7.99
N ASP A 394 -6.58 22.77 7.64
CA ASP A 394 -6.63 24.09 8.28
C ASP A 394 -7.04 24.00 9.76
N GLY A 395 -8.00 23.13 10.06
CA GLY A 395 -8.40 22.82 11.43
C GLY A 395 -7.22 22.27 12.24
N LEU A 396 -6.54 21.25 11.72
CA LEU A 396 -5.36 20.68 12.39
C LEU A 396 -4.23 21.73 12.51
N ASN A 397 -4.06 22.56 11.49
CA ASN A 397 -3.07 23.62 11.45
C ASN A 397 -3.26 24.67 12.55
N THR A 398 -4.52 25.05 12.78
CA THR A 398 -4.93 26.00 13.81
C THR A 398 -4.69 25.42 15.20
N GLU A 399 -5.10 24.17 15.44
CA GLU A 399 -4.89 23.47 16.71
C GLU A 399 -3.40 23.38 17.08
N LEU A 400 -2.56 23.04 16.09
CA LEU A 400 -1.13 22.84 16.32
C LEU A 400 -0.33 24.15 16.42
N LYS A 401 -0.92 25.31 16.08
CA LYS A 401 -0.21 26.61 16.01
C LYS A 401 0.52 26.96 17.30
N LYS A 402 -0.09 26.68 18.47
CA LYS A 402 0.46 26.99 19.80
C LYS A 402 1.64 26.08 20.22
N LYS A 403 1.88 24.96 19.54
CA LYS A 403 2.96 23.99 19.89
C LYS A 403 4.31 24.32 19.25
N GLY A 404 4.34 25.30 18.35
CA GLY A 404 5.54 25.76 17.65
C GLY A 404 5.83 25.03 16.33
N LYS A 405 6.67 25.66 15.50
CA LYS A 405 6.91 25.26 14.10
C LYS A 405 7.40 23.82 13.92
N ALA A 406 8.29 23.35 14.81
CA ALA A 406 8.86 22.00 14.70
C ALA A 406 7.82 20.89 14.92
N TYR A 407 6.95 21.05 15.93
CA TYR A 407 5.89 20.07 16.22
C TYR A 407 4.81 20.08 15.14
N ARG A 408 4.36 21.28 14.73
CA ARG A 408 3.43 21.45 13.61
C ARG A 408 3.95 20.79 12.33
N GLY A 409 5.24 20.98 12.03
CA GLY A 409 5.89 20.42 10.84
C GLY A 409 5.89 18.90 10.78
N MET A 410 5.88 18.20 11.92
CA MET A 410 5.87 16.72 11.97
C MET A 410 4.60 16.11 11.33
N PHE A 411 3.48 16.84 11.37
CA PHE A 411 2.19 16.35 10.88
C PHE A 411 1.82 16.96 9.53
N LEU A 412 2.21 18.21 9.28
CA LEU A 412 1.71 19.01 8.16
C LEU A 412 2.69 19.15 6.98
N LYS A 413 4.00 18.88 7.16
CA LYS A 413 4.97 18.93 6.04
C LYS A 413 4.90 17.65 5.23
N ARG A 414 3.93 17.57 4.32
CA ARG A 414 3.77 16.44 3.41
C ARG A 414 3.47 16.92 1.99
N PRO A 415 3.82 16.15 0.96
CA PRO A 415 3.58 16.53 -0.42
C PRO A 415 2.11 16.36 -0.84
N ASP A 416 1.40 15.38 -0.29
CA ASP A 416 0.04 15.02 -0.71
C ASP A 416 -0.97 16.16 -0.48
N ILE A 417 -0.84 16.92 0.62
CA ILE A 417 -1.72 18.08 0.87
C ILE A 417 -1.52 19.21 -0.16
N ALA A 418 -0.36 19.31 -0.79
CA ALA A 418 -0.12 20.32 -1.82
C ALA A 418 -1.03 20.11 -3.04
N ILE A 419 -1.40 18.86 -3.37
CA ILE A 419 -2.38 18.54 -4.41
C ILE A 419 -3.75 19.13 -4.04
N ALA A 420 -4.24 18.87 -2.82
CA ALA A 420 -5.53 19.39 -2.41
C ALA A 420 -5.55 20.93 -2.37
N LEU A 421 -4.47 21.56 -1.91
CA LEU A 421 -4.31 23.01 -1.92
C LEU A 421 -4.37 23.58 -3.35
N LEU A 422 -3.69 22.95 -4.31
CA LEU A 422 -3.78 23.33 -5.73
C LEU A 422 -5.21 23.22 -6.26
N ARG A 423 -5.90 22.10 -5.99
CA ARG A 423 -7.25 21.82 -6.50
C ARG A 423 -8.31 22.79 -5.96
N VAL A 424 -8.08 23.40 -4.80
CA VAL A 424 -8.94 24.47 -4.25
C VAL A 424 -8.43 25.89 -4.57
N GLY A 425 -7.43 26.04 -5.43
CA GLY A 425 -6.89 27.34 -5.87
C GLY A 425 -5.90 28.03 -4.92
N ARG A 426 -5.39 27.33 -3.90
CA ARG A 426 -4.40 27.85 -2.91
C ARG A 426 -2.95 27.58 -3.33
N SER A 427 -2.61 27.96 -4.55
CA SER A 427 -1.32 27.61 -5.17
C SER A 427 -0.10 28.21 -4.45
N ASP A 428 -0.19 29.45 -3.95
CA ASP A 428 0.91 30.08 -3.20
C ASP A 428 1.25 29.34 -1.91
N GLU A 429 0.23 28.83 -1.22
CA GLU A 429 0.44 28.05 0.00
C GLU A 429 1.03 26.68 -0.31
N ALA A 430 0.56 26.02 -1.37
CA ALA A 430 1.13 24.76 -1.85
C ALA A 430 2.63 24.93 -2.18
N LEU A 431 2.98 26.01 -2.90
CA LEU A 431 4.35 26.34 -3.27
C LEU A 431 5.21 26.61 -2.03
N GLY A 432 4.72 27.42 -1.08
CA GLY A 432 5.41 27.73 0.17
C GLY A 432 5.66 26.47 1.02
N LEU A 433 4.67 25.58 1.12
CA LEU A 433 4.76 24.32 1.85
C LEU A 433 5.82 23.39 1.25
N LEU A 434 5.80 23.21 -0.07
CA LEU A 434 6.73 22.31 -0.76
C LEU A 434 8.15 22.86 -0.76
N LYS A 435 8.36 24.17 -0.99
CA LYS A 435 9.70 24.79 -0.86
C LYS A 435 10.31 24.54 0.53
N ALA A 436 9.52 24.69 1.59
CA ALA A 436 9.96 24.43 2.96
C ALA A 436 10.22 22.93 3.23
N THR A 437 9.46 22.04 2.59
CA THR A 437 9.57 20.58 2.76
C THR A 437 10.76 20.03 2.00
N VAL A 438 10.98 20.46 0.75
CA VAL A 438 12.16 20.12 -0.06
C VAL A 438 13.44 20.57 0.63
N LYS A 439 13.49 21.81 1.16
CA LYS A 439 14.65 22.32 1.90
C LYS A 439 14.98 21.48 3.12
N ASP A 440 13.97 21.09 3.91
CA ASP A 440 14.17 20.26 5.10
C ASP A 440 14.63 18.84 4.75
N THR A 441 13.98 18.22 3.78
CA THR A 441 14.24 16.83 3.37
C THR A 441 15.62 16.70 2.73
N ARG A 442 16.01 17.62 1.84
CA ARG A 442 17.36 17.64 1.25
C ARG A 442 18.46 17.81 2.28
N ARG A 443 18.24 18.63 3.32
CA ARG A 443 19.20 18.79 4.42
C ARG A 443 19.35 17.51 5.23
N ARG A 444 18.26 16.77 5.46
CA ARG A 444 18.23 15.59 6.33
C ARG A 444 18.71 14.31 5.63
N LEU A 445 18.25 14.09 4.40
CA LEU A 445 18.42 12.83 3.68
C LEU A 445 19.38 12.96 2.47
N GLY A 446 19.73 14.18 2.09
CA GLY A 446 20.53 14.46 0.90
C GLY A 446 19.69 14.53 -0.38
N LYS A 447 20.23 15.18 -1.42
CA LYS A 447 19.52 15.42 -2.69
C LYS A 447 19.19 14.15 -3.47
N LYS A 448 20.03 13.11 -3.34
CA LYS A 448 19.88 11.87 -4.09
C LYS A 448 18.84 10.93 -3.47
N HIS A 449 18.34 11.16 -2.25
CA HIS A 449 17.40 10.25 -1.59
C HIS A 449 16.04 10.22 -2.29
N PHE A 450 15.35 9.07 -2.27
CA PHE A 450 14.02 8.90 -2.89
C PHE A 450 13.01 9.93 -2.36
N ASP A 451 12.85 10.04 -1.03
CA ASP A 451 12.01 11.08 -0.42
C ASP A 451 12.38 12.50 -0.86
N SER A 452 13.66 12.84 -1.00
CA SER A 452 14.05 14.17 -1.49
C SER A 452 13.61 14.40 -2.93
N ALA A 453 13.69 13.35 -3.76
CA ALA A 453 13.27 13.37 -5.15
C ALA A 453 11.74 13.51 -5.26
N ILE A 454 10.95 12.74 -4.49
CA ILE A 454 9.49 12.85 -4.56
C ILE A 454 9.00 14.24 -4.15
N GLN A 455 9.56 14.83 -3.07
CA GLN A 455 9.21 16.20 -2.69
C GLN A 455 9.59 17.21 -3.78
N THR A 456 10.72 16.99 -4.48
CA THR A 456 11.17 17.86 -5.57
C THR A 456 10.24 17.73 -6.78
N GLY A 457 9.80 16.53 -7.13
CA GLY A 457 8.86 16.30 -8.22
C GLY A 457 7.49 16.93 -7.95
N PHE A 458 7.00 16.87 -6.70
CA PHE A 458 5.77 17.58 -6.32
C PHE A 458 5.93 19.10 -6.40
N LEU A 459 7.08 19.63 -6.00
CA LEU A 459 7.36 21.06 -6.13
C LEU A 459 7.34 21.48 -7.61
N ALA A 460 7.97 20.70 -8.48
CA ALA A 460 7.95 20.91 -9.91
C ALA A 460 6.52 20.88 -10.48
N ALA A 461 5.69 19.92 -10.05
CA ALA A 461 4.29 19.83 -10.46
C ALA A 461 3.47 21.08 -10.07
N VAL A 462 3.67 21.60 -8.86
CA VAL A 462 3.07 22.89 -8.44
C VAL A 462 3.59 24.03 -9.29
N GLN A 463 4.89 24.07 -9.58
CA GLN A 463 5.52 25.11 -10.40
C GLN A 463 4.96 25.13 -11.84
N THR A 464 4.70 23.96 -12.43
CA THR A 464 4.02 23.83 -13.73
C THR A 464 2.66 24.52 -13.71
N LYS A 465 1.85 24.28 -12.68
CA LYS A 465 0.50 24.88 -12.56
C LYS A 465 0.55 26.39 -12.24
N THR A 466 1.61 26.87 -11.60
CA THR A 466 1.79 28.31 -11.33
C THR A 466 2.52 29.08 -12.44
N GLY A 467 2.91 28.42 -13.53
CA GLY A 467 3.57 29.05 -14.68
C GLY A 467 5.09 29.24 -14.57
N ASP A 468 5.74 28.67 -13.54
CA ASP A 468 7.20 28.69 -13.36
C ASP A 468 7.84 27.50 -14.09
N HIS A 469 7.80 27.57 -15.43
CA HIS A 469 8.11 26.45 -16.32
C HIS A 469 9.56 25.97 -16.23
N GLU A 470 10.50 26.93 -16.20
CA GLU A 470 11.94 26.65 -16.14
C GLU A 470 12.28 25.86 -14.88
N SER A 471 11.86 26.36 -13.71
CA SER A 471 12.11 25.67 -12.44
C SER A 471 11.41 24.31 -12.36
N ALA A 472 10.23 24.19 -12.98
CA ALA A 472 9.51 22.91 -13.04
C ALA A 472 10.31 21.86 -13.82
N LEU A 473 10.76 22.18 -15.04
CA LEU A 473 11.56 21.27 -15.86
C LEU A 473 12.88 20.89 -15.17
N GLU A 474 13.58 21.83 -14.54
CA GLU A 474 14.77 21.54 -13.73
C GLU A 474 14.45 20.58 -12.56
N GLY A 475 13.35 20.84 -11.86
CA GLY A 475 12.90 20.01 -10.75
C GLY A 475 12.54 18.58 -11.17
N PHE A 476 11.88 18.41 -12.31
CA PHE A 476 11.59 17.09 -12.87
C PHE A 476 12.86 16.38 -13.33
N ALA A 477 13.73 17.05 -14.08
CA ALA A 477 15.01 16.49 -14.53
C ALA A 477 15.89 16.01 -13.36
N ALA A 478 15.85 16.73 -12.22
CA ALA A 478 16.58 16.35 -11.02
C ALA A 478 15.93 15.20 -10.21
N SER A 479 14.61 15.01 -10.31
CA SER A 479 13.86 14.07 -9.46
C SER A 479 13.49 12.77 -10.16
N VAL A 480 12.98 12.84 -11.39
CA VAL A 480 12.45 11.69 -12.14
C VAL A 480 13.48 10.56 -12.32
N PRO A 481 14.76 10.80 -12.67
CA PRO A 481 15.74 9.72 -12.76
C PRO A 481 15.91 8.96 -11.44
N ILE A 482 15.80 9.64 -10.30
CA ILE A 482 15.88 9.01 -8.97
C ILE A 482 14.62 8.19 -8.72
N LEU A 483 13.43 8.73 -9.03
CA LEU A 483 12.13 8.06 -8.84
C LEU A 483 11.96 6.80 -9.72
N LEU A 484 12.59 6.80 -10.89
CA LEU A 484 12.60 5.68 -11.83
C LEU A 484 13.77 4.71 -11.62
N SER A 485 14.79 5.06 -10.82
CA SER A 485 15.94 4.19 -10.54
C SER A 485 15.54 2.99 -9.65
N ARG A 486 15.56 1.79 -10.23
CA ARG A 486 15.02 0.57 -9.59
C ARG A 486 15.94 -0.07 -8.54
N SER A 487 17.26 0.19 -8.55
CA SER A 487 18.18 -0.33 -7.51
C SER A 487 17.87 0.17 -6.09
N ARG A 488 16.94 1.12 -5.95
CA ARG A 488 16.42 1.64 -4.66
C ARG A 488 14.95 1.34 -4.42
N ARG A 489 14.29 0.63 -5.33
CA ARG A 489 13.01 -0.06 -5.10
C ARG A 489 13.27 -1.51 -4.65
N SER A 490 14.41 -1.79 -4.00
CA SER A 490 14.59 -3.06 -3.30
C SER A 490 13.38 -3.29 -2.41
N GLU A 491 13.06 -4.55 -2.17
CA GLU A 491 11.90 -5.18 -1.51
C GLU A 491 11.54 -4.67 -0.09
N GLU A 492 11.84 -3.42 0.18
CA GLU A 492 11.96 -2.80 1.47
C GLU A 492 11.50 -1.34 1.42
N GLU A 493 10.44 -0.99 0.70
CA GLU A 493 9.64 0.21 1.02
C GLU A 493 8.22 -0.01 0.49
N SER A 494 7.21 0.06 1.35
CA SER A 494 5.84 0.14 0.91
C SER A 494 5.12 1.32 1.53
N ASP A 495 4.80 2.19 0.60
CA ASP A 495 3.41 2.44 0.26
C ASP A 495 3.25 2.10 -1.23
N ALA A 496 3.50 0.86 -1.69
CA ALA A 496 3.70 0.57 -3.13
C ALA A 496 2.63 1.20 -4.05
N PHE A 497 1.35 1.11 -3.67
CA PHE A 497 0.26 1.74 -4.39
C PHE A 497 0.18 3.28 -4.24
N ALA A 498 0.42 3.84 -3.04
CA ALA A 498 0.38 5.29 -2.85
C ALA A 498 1.64 5.99 -3.40
N VAL A 499 2.80 5.35 -3.33
CA VAL A 499 4.06 5.76 -3.97
C VAL A 499 3.94 5.64 -5.49
N GLU A 500 3.37 4.56 -6.02
CA GLU A 500 3.07 4.46 -7.46
C GLU A 500 2.17 5.60 -7.92
N ARG A 501 1.11 5.94 -7.17
CA ARG A 501 0.25 7.09 -7.47
C ARG A 501 0.98 8.43 -7.37
N GLN A 502 1.85 8.61 -6.37
CA GLN A 502 2.66 9.82 -6.24
C GLN A 502 3.66 9.97 -7.39
N ILE A 503 4.28 8.87 -7.82
CA ILE A 503 5.15 8.86 -8.99
C ILE A 503 4.34 9.15 -10.24
N ALA A 504 3.20 8.49 -10.45
CA ALA A 504 2.31 8.75 -11.58
C ALA A 504 1.90 10.22 -11.65
N PHE A 505 1.52 10.83 -10.53
CA PHE A 505 1.23 12.27 -10.44
C PHE A 505 2.41 13.13 -10.89
N VAL A 506 3.64 12.83 -10.43
CA VAL A 506 4.85 13.55 -10.84
C VAL A 506 5.14 13.36 -12.34
N LEU A 507 4.97 12.14 -12.86
CA LEU A 507 5.19 11.85 -14.28
C LEU A 507 4.14 12.53 -15.17
N GLU A 508 2.88 12.55 -14.76
CA GLU A 508 1.79 13.25 -15.45
C GLU A 508 2.05 14.76 -15.52
N ALA A 509 2.42 15.37 -14.40
CA ALA A 509 2.77 16.78 -14.37
C ALA A 509 4.03 17.08 -15.20
N TYR A 510 4.96 16.13 -15.30
CA TYR A 510 6.13 16.29 -16.16
C TYR A 510 5.77 16.22 -17.65
N ILE A 511 4.90 15.29 -18.05
CA ILE A 511 4.36 15.22 -19.42
C ILE A 511 3.67 16.54 -19.76
N GLU A 512 2.85 17.07 -18.85
CA GLU A 512 2.17 18.36 -19.04
C GLU A 512 3.16 19.53 -19.21
N ALA A 513 4.24 19.54 -18.42
CA ALA A 513 5.30 20.53 -18.60
C ALA A 513 5.98 20.35 -19.98
N LEU A 514 6.40 19.14 -20.33
CA LEU A 514 7.02 18.89 -21.64
C LEU A 514 6.10 19.27 -22.81
N ALA A 515 4.79 19.08 -22.66
CA ALA A 515 3.77 19.44 -23.64
C ALA A 515 3.61 20.94 -23.84
N ALA A 516 3.63 21.72 -22.74
CA ALA A 516 3.49 23.16 -22.80
C ALA A 516 4.72 23.85 -23.43
N GLY A 517 5.91 23.28 -23.25
CA GLY A 517 7.17 23.83 -23.74
C GLY A 517 7.41 25.28 -23.26
N ASN A 518 8.32 25.99 -23.94
CA ASN A 518 8.60 27.42 -23.66
C ASN A 518 7.59 28.37 -24.35
N GLY A 519 6.29 28.00 -24.38
CA GLY A 519 5.24 28.80 -25.02
C GLY A 519 5.06 28.57 -26.54
N GLY A 520 5.49 27.41 -27.06
CA GLY A 520 5.36 27.01 -28.48
C GLY A 520 5.20 25.49 -28.63
N LYS A 521 5.22 24.96 -29.87
CA LYS A 521 5.18 23.51 -30.11
C LYS A 521 6.37 22.83 -29.39
N PRO A 522 6.16 21.67 -28.72
CA PRO A 522 7.23 20.97 -28.03
C PRO A 522 8.31 20.49 -29.02
N SER A 523 9.58 20.50 -28.59
CA SER A 523 10.69 19.95 -29.39
C SER A 523 10.55 18.43 -29.54
N GLN A 524 11.17 17.83 -30.56
CA GLN A 524 11.16 16.38 -30.72
C GLN A 524 11.77 15.65 -29.50
N GLU A 525 12.75 16.26 -28.84
CA GLU A 525 13.32 15.76 -27.58
C GLU A 525 12.28 15.76 -26.45
N ALA A 526 11.51 16.84 -26.31
CA ALA A 526 10.43 16.92 -25.31
C ALA A 526 9.32 15.91 -25.62
N VAL A 527 8.97 15.72 -26.90
CA VAL A 527 8.00 14.72 -27.36
C VAL A 527 8.46 13.30 -27.02
N ALA A 528 9.74 13.00 -27.24
CA ALA A 528 10.36 11.71 -26.91
C ALA A 528 10.41 11.46 -25.41
N GLU A 529 10.78 12.46 -24.62
CA GLU A 529 10.82 12.35 -23.16
C GLU A 529 9.40 12.19 -22.59
N ALA A 530 8.42 12.93 -23.09
CA ALA A 530 7.02 12.81 -22.69
C ALA A 530 6.48 11.40 -22.99
N PHE A 531 6.83 10.84 -24.15
CA PHE A 531 6.50 9.46 -24.50
C PHE A 531 7.10 8.45 -23.51
N ARG A 532 8.39 8.63 -23.17
CA ARG A 532 9.08 7.78 -22.19
C ARG A 532 8.43 7.85 -20.81
N MET A 533 7.98 9.04 -20.39
CA MET A 533 7.25 9.24 -19.13
C MET A 533 5.90 8.53 -19.15
N ALA A 534 5.17 8.62 -20.26
CA ALA A 534 3.90 7.91 -20.44
C ALA A 534 4.11 6.39 -20.38
N GLU A 535 5.14 5.85 -21.06
CA GLU A 535 5.48 4.43 -20.97
C GLU A 535 5.86 4.02 -19.54
N ALA A 536 6.60 4.87 -18.81
CA ALA A 536 6.95 4.61 -17.41
C ALA A 536 5.73 4.61 -16.48
N ALA A 537 4.77 5.50 -16.73
CA ALA A 537 3.53 5.59 -15.97
C ALA A 537 2.54 4.46 -16.30
N ARG A 538 2.53 3.97 -17.56
CA ARG A 538 1.71 2.82 -18.02
C ARG A 538 2.09 1.47 -17.40
N GLY A 539 3.21 1.37 -16.68
CA GLY A 539 3.81 0.15 -16.10
C GLY A 539 2.98 -0.62 -15.05
N GLN A 540 1.66 -0.70 -15.24
CA GLN A 540 0.69 -1.48 -14.47
C GLN A 540 0.68 -2.96 -14.90
N SER A 541 0.01 -3.78 -14.08
CA SER A 541 -0.04 -5.26 -14.08
C SER A 541 -0.11 -5.98 -15.43
N VAL A 542 -0.77 -5.41 -16.46
CA VAL A 542 -0.93 -6.04 -17.78
C VAL A 542 0.40 -6.14 -18.55
N GLN A 543 1.25 -5.12 -18.50
CA GLN A 543 2.59 -5.17 -19.11
C GLN A 543 3.47 -6.24 -18.43
N ARG A 544 3.37 -6.36 -17.10
CA ARG A 544 4.08 -7.39 -16.33
C ARG A 544 3.57 -8.80 -16.65
N ALA A 545 2.26 -8.98 -16.83
CA ALA A 545 1.66 -10.27 -17.15
C ALA A 545 2.06 -10.77 -18.56
N LEU A 546 2.12 -9.86 -19.53
CA LEU A 546 2.53 -10.17 -20.90
C LEU A 546 4.04 -10.32 -21.04
N GLY A 547 4.82 -9.48 -20.35
CA GLY A 547 6.27 -9.66 -20.20
C GLY A 547 6.60 -11.02 -19.61
N ALA A 548 5.90 -11.43 -18.55
CA ALA A 548 6.02 -12.77 -17.96
C ALA A 548 5.54 -13.89 -18.90
N SER A 549 4.61 -13.63 -19.84
CA SER A 549 4.18 -14.61 -20.85
C SER A 549 5.19 -14.73 -22.01
N GLY A 550 5.77 -13.61 -22.47
CA GLY A 550 6.83 -13.59 -23.48
C GLY A 550 8.14 -14.16 -22.95
N ALA A 551 8.47 -13.88 -21.69
CA ALA A 551 9.58 -14.49 -20.97
C ALA A 551 9.45 -16.01 -20.88
N ARG A 552 8.23 -16.53 -20.65
CA ARG A 552 7.93 -17.98 -20.68
C ARG A 552 8.11 -18.61 -22.06
N ALA A 553 7.85 -17.87 -23.14
CA ALA A 553 8.03 -18.33 -24.51
C ALA A 553 9.50 -18.32 -24.97
N ALA A 554 10.38 -17.61 -24.25
CA ALA A 554 11.82 -17.51 -24.53
C ALA A 554 12.68 -18.47 -23.66
N LEU A 555 12.06 -19.40 -22.93
CA LEU A 555 12.73 -20.36 -22.04
C LEU A 555 13.35 -21.54 -22.83
N ASP A 556 14.30 -21.26 -23.72
CA ASP A 556 15.09 -22.31 -24.39
C ASP A 556 16.31 -22.75 -23.55
N ASP A 557 16.70 -21.96 -22.55
CA ASP A 557 17.79 -22.28 -21.61
C ASP A 557 17.27 -23.12 -20.42
N PRO A 558 17.77 -24.36 -20.22
CA PRO A 558 17.30 -25.25 -19.16
C PRO A 558 17.49 -24.70 -17.74
N LYS A 559 18.56 -23.91 -17.50
CA LYS A 559 18.86 -23.34 -16.19
C LYS A 559 17.95 -22.15 -15.90
N LEU A 560 17.71 -21.30 -16.88
CA LEU A 560 16.74 -20.21 -16.78
C LEU A 560 15.31 -20.75 -16.56
N ALA A 561 14.93 -21.80 -17.29
CA ALA A 561 13.63 -22.46 -17.14
C ALA A 561 13.44 -23.01 -15.73
N ASP A 562 14.48 -23.61 -15.14
CA ASP A 562 14.45 -24.11 -13.76
C ASP A 562 14.27 -22.98 -12.74
N LEU A 563 15.08 -21.91 -12.85
CA LEU A 563 15.01 -20.76 -11.95
C LEU A 563 13.67 -20.03 -12.04
N ALA A 564 13.18 -19.78 -13.26
CA ALA A 564 11.90 -19.13 -13.51
C ALA A 564 10.72 -19.95 -12.97
N ARG A 565 10.74 -21.27 -13.18
CA ARG A 565 9.72 -22.19 -12.66
C ARG A 565 9.70 -22.18 -11.12
N ARG A 566 10.86 -22.28 -10.47
CA ARG A 566 10.96 -22.25 -9.01
C ARG A 566 10.54 -20.92 -8.41
N GLU A 567 10.84 -19.80 -9.07
CA GLU A 567 10.39 -18.48 -8.65
C GLU A 567 8.85 -18.39 -8.67
N GLN A 568 8.24 -18.89 -9.75
CA GLN A 568 6.78 -18.94 -9.88
C GLN A 568 6.13 -19.91 -8.89
N ASP A 569 6.73 -21.07 -8.68
CA ASP A 569 6.22 -22.06 -7.71
C ASP A 569 6.33 -21.52 -6.29
N ALA A 570 7.44 -20.87 -5.94
CA ALA A 570 7.57 -20.14 -4.68
C ALA A 570 6.46 -19.08 -4.55
N GLN A 571 6.24 -18.27 -5.58
CA GLN A 571 5.18 -17.25 -5.59
C GLN A 571 3.78 -17.86 -5.34
N LYS A 572 3.45 -18.98 -5.99
CA LYS A 572 2.17 -19.69 -5.81
C LYS A 572 2.05 -20.33 -4.42
N GLN A 573 3.12 -20.94 -3.90
CA GLN A 573 3.12 -21.55 -2.58
C GLN A 573 3.01 -20.50 -1.47
N ILE A 574 3.69 -19.37 -1.62
CA ILE A 574 3.56 -18.20 -0.74
C ILE A 574 2.07 -17.78 -0.69
N ALA A 575 1.44 -17.59 -1.85
CA ALA A 575 0.03 -17.24 -1.92
C ALA A 575 -0.89 -18.29 -1.26
N THR A 576 -0.60 -19.58 -1.44
CA THR A 576 -1.37 -20.69 -0.86
C THR A 576 -1.23 -20.76 0.66
N LEU A 577 -0.03 -20.65 1.20
CA LEU A 577 0.18 -20.65 2.64
C LEU A 577 -0.44 -19.39 3.28
N PHE A 578 -0.49 -18.28 2.54
CA PHE A 578 -1.25 -17.10 2.98
C PHE A 578 -2.74 -17.33 3.10
N ALA A 579 -3.32 -18.11 2.19
CA ALA A 579 -4.71 -18.55 2.27
C ALA A 579 -4.97 -19.21 3.62
N LEU A 580 -4.19 -20.26 3.88
CA LEU A 580 -4.36 -21.13 5.02
C LEU A 580 -4.12 -20.38 6.33
N LEU A 581 -3.13 -19.49 6.34
CA LEU A 581 -2.86 -18.61 7.49
C LEU A 581 -4.03 -17.66 7.75
N SER A 582 -4.66 -17.11 6.71
CA SER A 582 -5.81 -16.22 6.84
C SER A 582 -7.04 -16.96 7.38
N ASP A 583 -7.31 -18.17 6.90
CA ASP A 583 -8.42 -19.02 7.38
C ASP A 583 -8.26 -19.41 8.85
N VAL A 584 -7.05 -19.84 9.24
CA VAL A 584 -6.76 -20.16 10.65
C VAL A 584 -6.88 -18.91 11.52
N LEU A 585 -6.46 -17.74 11.03
CA LEU A 585 -6.56 -16.48 11.78
C LEU A 585 -7.99 -15.93 11.90
N ASN A 586 -8.90 -16.30 11.01
CA ASN A 586 -10.33 -15.99 11.07
C ASN A 586 -11.12 -16.93 12.00
N THR A 587 -10.50 -17.99 12.49
CA THR A 587 -11.10 -18.88 13.49
C THR A 587 -11.11 -18.20 14.87
N PRO A 588 -12.20 -18.29 15.66
CA PRO A 588 -12.26 -17.78 17.03
C PRO A 588 -11.06 -18.22 17.87
N ALA A 589 -10.53 -17.33 18.72
CA ALA A 589 -9.25 -17.53 19.42
C ALA A 589 -9.22 -18.75 20.35
N ASP A 590 -10.38 -19.22 20.80
CA ASP A 590 -10.61 -20.43 21.59
C ASP A 590 -10.52 -21.73 20.76
N GLN A 591 -10.66 -21.64 19.44
CA GLN A 591 -10.62 -22.75 18.48
C GLN A 591 -9.39 -22.69 17.56
N ARG A 592 -8.61 -21.60 17.62
CA ARG A 592 -7.44 -21.37 16.78
C ARG A 592 -6.21 -22.12 17.31
N ASN A 593 -5.59 -22.94 16.46
CA ASN A 593 -4.30 -23.55 16.77
C ASN A 593 -3.14 -22.59 16.46
N ASP A 594 -2.64 -21.91 17.50
CA ASP A 594 -1.53 -20.95 17.37
C ASP A 594 -0.22 -21.61 16.88
N ALA A 595 0.00 -22.91 17.07
CA ALA A 595 1.16 -23.62 16.53
C ALA A 595 1.08 -23.76 15.00
N THR A 596 -0.12 -23.99 14.47
CA THR A 596 -0.37 -23.98 13.02
C THR A 596 -0.15 -22.58 12.44
N VAL A 597 -0.58 -21.53 13.13
CA VAL A 597 -0.34 -20.13 12.72
C VAL A 597 1.15 -19.82 12.59
N GLU A 598 1.96 -20.19 13.59
CA GLU A 598 3.40 -19.94 13.55
C GLU A 598 4.11 -20.79 12.48
N SER A 599 3.75 -22.07 12.33
CA SER A 599 4.30 -22.94 11.28
C SER A 599 4.04 -22.40 9.87
N LEU A 600 2.82 -21.91 9.60
CA LEU A 600 2.48 -21.30 8.31
C LEU A 600 3.27 -20.02 8.07
N ARG A 601 3.48 -19.19 9.11
CA ARG A 601 4.26 -17.95 9.02
C ARG A 601 5.73 -18.22 8.73
N GLU A 602 6.33 -19.22 9.37
CA GLU A 602 7.72 -19.63 9.13
C GLU A 602 7.90 -20.10 7.69
N ARG A 603 7.02 -21.01 7.21
CA ARG A 603 7.09 -21.55 5.85
C ARG A 603 6.96 -20.48 4.76
N ILE A 604 6.08 -19.50 4.99
CA ILE A 604 5.92 -18.32 4.13
C ILE A 604 7.19 -17.47 4.10
N GLY A 605 7.85 -17.31 5.25
CA GLY A 605 9.12 -16.58 5.36
C GLY A 605 10.22 -17.26 4.54
N GLU A 606 10.38 -18.58 4.71
CA GLU A 606 11.36 -19.39 3.98
C GLU A 606 11.16 -19.28 2.46
N LEU A 607 9.93 -19.48 1.98
CA LEU A 607 9.64 -19.43 0.53
C LEU A 607 9.87 -18.04 -0.07
N ARG A 608 9.70 -16.97 0.71
CA ARG A 608 9.99 -15.62 0.26
C ARG A 608 11.48 -15.34 0.14
N GLU A 609 12.26 -15.78 1.12
CA GLU A 609 13.72 -15.68 1.05
C GLU A 609 14.26 -16.48 -0.15
N ALA A 610 13.69 -17.67 -0.38
CA ALA A 610 13.99 -18.48 -1.56
C ALA A 610 13.63 -17.74 -2.87
N ARG A 611 12.43 -17.16 -2.95
CA ARG A 611 12.00 -16.39 -4.12
C ARG A 611 12.89 -15.18 -4.40
N ALA A 612 13.30 -14.45 -3.36
CA ALA A 612 14.19 -13.29 -3.50
C ALA A 612 15.58 -13.71 -4.01
N ALA A 613 16.13 -14.81 -3.48
CA ALA A 613 17.40 -15.37 -3.96
C ALA A 613 17.32 -15.84 -5.43
N LEU A 614 16.22 -16.49 -5.82
CA LEU A 614 15.95 -16.88 -7.21
C LEU A 614 15.88 -15.66 -8.14
N MET A 615 15.19 -14.59 -7.73
CA MET A 615 15.11 -13.34 -8.50
C MET A 615 16.46 -12.66 -8.67
N GLN A 616 17.29 -12.60 -7.61
CA GLN A 616 18.65 -12.06 -7.72
C GLN A 616 19.55 -12.89 -8.65
N ALA A 617 19.43 -14.22 -8.61
CA ALA A 617 20.14 -15.10 -9.53
C ALA A 617 19.70 -14.86 -10.99
N ILE A 618 18.39 -14.73 -11.24
CA ILE A 618 17.84 -14.41 -12.56
C ILE A 618 18.37 -13.05 -13.07
N GLU A 619 18.35 -12.00 -12.23
CA GLU A 619 18.84 -10.67 -12.62
C GLU A 619 20.35 -10.66 -12.94
N LYS A 620 21.13 -11.45 -12.22
CA LYS A 620 22.59 -11.52 -12.38
C LYS A 620 23.02 -12.39 -13.57
N GLU A 621 22.35 -13.52 -13.77
CA GLU A 621 22.77 -14.54 -14.74
C GLU A 621 22.01 -14.46 -16.07
N PHE A 622 20.80 -13.90 -16.06
CA PHE A 622 19.91 -13.81 -17.24
C PHE A 622 19.30 -12.40 -17.39
N PRO A 623 20.13 -11.37 -17.63
CA PRO A 623 19.67 -9.98 -17.69
C PRO A 623 18.62 -9.72 -18.78
N ASP A 624 18.66 -10.44 -19.90
CA ASP A 624 17.68 -10.32 -20.99
C ASP A 624 16.30 -10.85 -20.57
N TYR A 625 16.26 -11.95 -19.80
CA TYR A 625 15.03 -12.45 -19.21
C TYR A 625 14.51 -11.51 -18.11
N ALA A 626 15.41 -10.94 -17.30
CA ALA A 626 15.06 -9.93 -16.31
C ALA A 626 14.46 -8.67 -16.97
N GLU A 627 14.91 -8.30 -18.17
CA GLU A 627 14.33 -7.23 -18.97
C GLU A 627 12.97 -7.61 -19.58
N LEU A 628 12.71 -8.88 -19.90
CA LEU A 628 11.38 -9.34 -20.35
C LEU A 628 10.32 -9.31 -19.23
N ILE A 629 10.68 -9.72 -18.02
CA ILE A 629 9.77 -9.68 -16.86
C ILE A 629 9.62 -8.26 -16.29
N ASN A 630 10.59 -7.36 -16.55
CA ASN A 630 10.55 -5.96 -16.14
C ASN A 630 11.22 -5.03 -17.17
N PRO A 631 10.52 -4.72 -18.28
CA PRO A 631 11.09 -3.93 -19.37
C PRO A 631 11.30 -2.47 -18.95
N LYS A 632 12.37 -1.86 -19.46
CA LYS A 632 12.55 -0.41 -19.39
C LYS A 632 11.41 0.26 -20.18
N PRO A 633 10.96 1.47 -19.78
CA PRO A 633 10.01 2.24 -20.57
C PRO A 633 10.49 2.37 -22.01
N ALA A 634 9.64 2.03 -22.98
CA ALA A 634 10.02 2.07 -24.38
C ALA A 634 10.33 3.51 -24.82
N THR A 635 11.27 3.65 -25.75
CA THR A 635 11.59 4.94 -26.39
C THR A 635 10.91 5.06 -27.75
N LEU A 636 10.76 6.27 -28.28
CA LEU A 636 10.22 6.48 -29.63
C LEU A 636 11.06 5.76 -30.70
N GLU A 637 12.37 5.71 -30.55
CA GLU A 637 13.27 5.01 -31.46
C GLU A 637 12.99 3.50 -31.46
N SER A 638 12.83 2.91 -30.27
CA SER A 638 12.50 1.49 -30.13
C SER A 638 11.11 1.17 -30.68
N ALA A 639 10.15 2.08 -30.52
CA ALA A 639 8.82 1.97 -31.08
C ALA A 639 8.88 2.00 -32.62
N ARG A 640 9.59 2.98 -33.19
CA ARG A 640 9.79 3.14 -34.64
C ARG A 640 10.49 1.94 -35.26
N ALA A 641 11.47 1.35 -34.56
CA ALA A 641 12.16 0.15 -35.01
C ALA A 641 11.19 -1.03 -35.22
N SER A 642 10.11 -1.09 -34.44
CA SER A 642 9.12 -2.17 -34.45
C SER A 642 8.01 -2.01 -35.51
N LEU A 643 7.93 -0.86 -36.20
CA LEU A 643 6.94 -0.58 -37.25
C LEU A 643 7.42 -1.03 -38.64
N THR A 644 6.49 -1.37 -39.54
CA THR A 644 6.77 -1.52 -40.98
C THR A 644 6.53 -0.20 -41.74
N SER A 645 6.90 -0.12 -43.02
CA SER A 645 6.82 1.11 -43.83
C SER A 645 5.41 1.65 -44.08
N ASP A 646 4.40 0.79 -43.97
CA ASP A 646 2.98 1.08 -44.12
C ASP A 646 2.23 1.16 -42.78
N GLU A 647 2.95 1.13 -41.66
CA GLU A 647 2.43 1.22 -40.30
C GLU A 647 2.74 2.58 -39.65
N ALA A 648 1.79 3.08 -38.86
CA ALA A 648 2.00 4.14 -37.89
C ALA A 648 1.53 3.70 -36.50
N LEU A 649 2.24 4.12 -35.45
CA LEU A 649 1.83 3.91 -34.06
C LEU A 649 0.97 5.09 -33.59
N ILE A 650 -0.16 4.78 -32.95
CA ILE A 650 -0.92 5.69 -32.10
C ILE A 650 -0.78 5.22 -30.66
N SER A 651 -0.24 6.07 -29.78
CA SER A 651 -0.10 5.77 -28.36
C SER A 651 -0.85 6.82 -27.55
N THR A 652 -1.72 6.41 -26.63
CA THR A 652 -2.54 7.33 -25.81
C THR A 652 -2.23 7.15 -24.33
N TYR A 653 -2.17 8.24 -23.58
CA TYR A 653 -2.06 8.23 -22.13
C TYR A 653 -3.19 9.06 -21.53
N VAL A 654 -4.16 8.39 -20.92
CA VAL A 654 -5.23 9.06 -20.17
C VAL A 654 -4.73 9.40 -18.75
N GLY A 655 -4.43 10.68 -18.53
CA GLY A 655 -4.03 11.22 -17.22
C GLY A 655 -5.23 11.64 -16.38
N THR A 656 -4.97 12.22 -15.22
CA THR A 656 -6.03 12.62 -14.27
C THR A 656 -6.90 13.75 -14.82
N ASP A 657 -6.29 14.89 -15.16
CA ASP A 657 -7.01 16.10 -15.61
C ASP A 657 -6.96 16.28 -17.13
N ARG A 658 -5.98 15.66 -17.80
CA ARG A 658 -5.73 15.78 -19.24
C ARG A 658 -5.21 14.46 -19.79
N SER A 659 -5.36 14.29 -21.09
CA SER A 659 -4.88 13.12 -21.81
C SER A 659 -3.89 13.52 -22.91
N PHE A 660 -3.12 12.55 -23.37
CA PHE A 660 -2.03 12.80 -24.31
C PHE A 660 -2.02 11.74 -25.40
N VAL A 661 -1.68 12.15 -26.62
CA VAL A 661 -1.62 11.27 -27.79
C VAL A 661 -0.33 11.51 -28.57
N TRP A 662 0.31 10.42 -28.94
CA TRP A 662 1.46 10.39 -29.85
C TRP A 662 1.07 9.63 -31.12
N ALA A 663 1.40 10.19 -32.27
CA ALA A 663 1.43 9.49 -33.53
C ALA A 663 2.87 9.42 -34.04
N LEU A 664 3.31 8.21 -34.39
CA LEU A 664 4.68 7.95 -34.83
C LEU A 664 4.65 7.18 -36.16
N PRO A 665 5.01 7.81 -37.29
CA PRO A 665 5.21 7.12 -38.55
C PRO A 665 6.52 6.32 -38.53
N LYS A 666 6.68 5.38 -39.47
CA LYS A 666 7.97 4.71 -39.68
C LYS A 666 9.09 5.70 -40.02
N GLN A 667 8.80 6.70 -40.84
CA GLN A 667 9.74 7.74 -41.30
C GLN A 667 9.14 9.12 -41.04
N GLY A 668 9.98 10.09 -40.64
CA GLY A 668 9.54 11.44 -40.27
C GLY A 668 9.30 11.61 -38.76
N ASP A 669 9.01 12.83 -38.32
CA ASP A 669 8.92 13.17 -36.91
C ASP A 669 7.69 12.58 -36.21
N ALA A 670 7.78 12.41 -34.88
CA ALA A 670 6.62 12.07 -34.08
C ALA A 670 5.76 13.33 -33.89
N VAL A 671 4.44 13.17 -33.97
CA VAL A 671 3.47 14.23 -33.71
C VAL A 671 2.80 13.94 -32.38
N PHE A 672 2.64 14.97 -31.56
CA PHE A 672 2.15 14.88 -30.20
C PHE A 672 1.09 15.95 -29.97
N ALA A 673 0.02 15.57 -29.26
CA ALA A 673 -1.04 16.49 -28.88
C ALA A 673 -1.55 16.22 -27.47
N THR A 674 -1.99 17.30 -26.83
CA THR A 674 -2.75 17.27 -25.57
C THR A 674 -4.23 17.22 -25.89
N VAL A 675 -4.97 16.42 -25.13
CA VAL A 675 -6.41 16.27 -25.17
C VAL A 675 -6.97 16.83 -23.87
N GLU A 676 -7.88 17.80 -23.97
CA GLU A 676 -8.51 18.52 -22.85
C GLU A 676 -9.60 17.70 -22.16
N MET A 677 -9.32 16.42 -21.91
CA MET A 677 -10.20 15.48 -21.21
C MET A 677 -9.38 14.64 -20.25
N GLY A 678 -9.81 14.62 -18.99
CA GLY A 678 -9.24 13.80 -17.94
C GLY A 678 -9.75 12.36 -17.97
N ARG A 679 -9.37 11.58 -16.96
CA ARG A 679 -9.76 10.17 -16.85
C ARG A 679 -11.26 9.99 -16.70
N GLU A 680 -11.91 10.85 -15.91
CA GLU A 680 -13.34 10.79 -15.64
C GLU A 680 -14.14 11.14 -16.91
N ASP A 681 -13.83 12.28 -17.54
CA ASP A 681 -14.44 12.71 -18.81
C ASP A 681 -14.32 11.62 -19.89
N MET A 682 -13.13 11.03 -20.02
CA MET A 682 -12.86 9.97 -20.99
C MET A 682 -13.61 8.68 -20.65
N ALA A 683 -13.78 8.35 -19.38
CA ALA A 683 -14.53 7.17 -18.93
C ALA A 683 -16.02 7.30 -19.23
N ASP A 684 -16.60 8.46 -18.95
CA ASP A 684 -18.01 8.73 -19.23
C ASP A 684 -18.30 8.70 -20.73
N LEU A 685 -17.45 9.35 -21.53
CA LEU A 685 -17.59 9.38 -22.99
C LEU A 685 -17.44 7.97 -23.58
N VAL A 686 -16.44 7.19 -23.16
CA VAL A 686 -16.28 5.80 -23.61
C VAL A 686 -17.46 4.93 -23.15
N GLY A 687 -17.96 5.13 -21.93
CA GLY A 687 -19.12 4.43 -21.40
C GLY A 687 -20.38 4.67 -22.26
N LEU A 688 -20.64 5.93 -22.62
CA LEU A 688 -21.73 6.32 -23.51
C LEU A 688 -21.63 5.59 -24.87
N LEU A 689 -20.46 5.64 -25.51
CA LEU A 689 -20.24 5.00 -26.81
C LEU A 689 -20.34 3.48 -26.74
N ARG A 690 -19.87 2.87 -25.65
CA ARG A 690 -19.92 1.41 -25.44
C ARG A 690 -21.33 0.89 -25.19
N ALA A 691 -22.26 1.70 -24.68
CA ALA A 691 -23.62 1.27 -24.40
C ALA A 691 -24.33 0.69 -25.65
N ALA A 692 -24.01 1.19 -26.84
CA ALA A 692 -24.52 0.66 -28.11
C ALA A 692 -23.73 -0.53 -28.68
N LEU A 693 -22.48 -0.74 -28.24
CA LEU A 693 -21.60 -1.82 -28.70
C LEU A 693 -21.72 -3.08 -27.84
N GLU A 694 -22.07 -2.94 -26.57
CA GLU A 694 -22.34 -4.02 -25.63
C GLU A 694 -23.73 -3.85 -24.99
N PRO A 695 -24.80 -3.93 -25.80
CA PRO A 695 -26.14 -3.69 -25.31
C PRO A 695 -26.58 -4.87 -24.44
N ASN A 696 -26.78 -4.63 -23.15
CA ASN A 696 -27.28 -5.63 -22.21
C ASN A 696 -28.82 -5.71 -22.27
N VAL A 697 -29.33 -6.04 -23.45
CA VAL A 697 -30.76 -5.97 -23.80
C VAL A 697 -31.29 -7.34 -24.23
N GLN A 698 -32.58 -7.59 -23.98
CA GLN A 698 -33.22 -8.87 -24.32
C GLN A 698 -33.61 -8.95 -25.80
N GLU A 699 -33.96 -7.81 -26.41
CA GLU A 699 -34.39 -7.74 -27.80
C GLU A 699 -33.48 -6.84 -28.65
N LEU A 700 -33.29 -7.20 -29.93
CA LEU A 700 -32.53 -6.38 -30.89
C LEU A 700 -33.12 -4.96 -31.05
N GLY A 701 -34.44 -4.83 -30.79
CA GLY A 701 -35.20 -3.60 -30.78
C GLY A 701 -34.79 -2.61 -29.68
N ASP A 702 -34.17 -3.09 -28.61
CA ASP A 702 -33.81 -2.28 -27.44
C ASP A 702 -32.37 -1.79 -27.45
N ILE A 703 -31.54 -2.26 -28.40
CA ILE A 703 -30.17 -1.78 -28.56
C ILE A 703 -30.21 -0.27 -28.81
N PRO A 704 -29.58 0.55 -27.94
CA PRO A 704 -29.55 2.00 -28.11
C PRO A 704 -28.72 2.37 -29.35
N PRO A 705 -29.05 3.47 -30.04
CA PRO A 705 -28.26 3.93 -31.17
C PRO A 705 -26.85 4.31 -30.71
N PHE A 706 -25.84 3.92 -31.49
CA PHE A 706 -24.48 4.41 -31.34
C PHE A 706 -24.43 5.91 -31.69
N ASP A 707 -23.91 6.72 -30.77
CA ASP A 707 -23.81 8.17 -30.93
C ASP A 707 -22.62 8.55 -31.83
N VAL A 708 -22.91 8.72 -33.12
CA VAL A 708 -21.92 9.07 -34.15
C VAL A 708 -21.35 10.47 -33.95
N ALA A 709 -22.14 11.40 -33.41
CA ALA A 709 -21.70 12.77 -33.20
C ALA A 709 -20.63 12.80 -32.08
N VAL A 710 -20.92 12.17 -30.94
CA VAL A 710 -19.96 12.05 -29.83
C VAL A 710 -18.72 11.27 -30.26
N ALA A 711 -18.86 10.20 -31.04
CA ALA A 711 -17.72 9.46 -31.56
C ALA A 711 -16.84 10.31 -32.51
N PHE A 712 -17.45 11.16 -33.33
CA PHE A 712 -16.72 12.09 -34.20
C PHE A 712 -16.03 13.21 -33.41
N GLU A 713 -16.64 13.71 -32.33
CA GLU A 713 -15.99 14.64 -31.41
C GLU A 713 -14.77 14.02 -30.75
N LEU A 714 -14.86 12.77 -30.29
CA LEU A 714 -13.70 12.03 -29.78
C LEU A 714 -12.61 11.89 -30.84
N PHE A 715 -12.96 11.60 -32.10
CA PHE A 715 -12.00 11.57 -33.21
C PHE A 715 -11.29 12.92 -33.38
N ASN A 716 -12.03 14.02 -33.37
CA ASN A 716 -11.49 15.36 -33.56
C ASN A 716 -10.56 15.81 -32.45
N GLN A 717 -10.82 15.37 -31.21
CA GLN A 717 -9.95 15.68 -30.09
C GLN A 717 -8.73 14.75 -30.02
N LEU A 718 -8.90 13.46 -30.37
CA LEU A 718 -7.87 12.44 -30.16
C LEU A 718 -6.97 12.21 -31.38
N LEU A 719 -7.54 12.00 -32.56
CA LEU A 719 -6.78 11.51 -33.73
C LEU A 719 -6.52 12.61 -34.76
N ALA A 720 -7.44 13.57 -34.91
CA ALA A 720 -7.28 14.68 -35.86
C ALA A 720 -6.03 15.56 -35.58
N PRO A 721 -5.68 15.91 -34.32
CA PRO A 721 -4.52 16.78 -34.06
C PRO A 721 -3.18 16.17 -34.45
N VAL A 722 -3.12 14.83 -34.51
CA VAL A 722 -1.92 14.07 -34.86
C VAL A 722 -2.02 13.42 -36.25
N LYS A 723 -3.01 13.81 -37.05
CA LYS A 723 -3.37 13.21 -38.35
C LYS A 723 -2.21 13.13 -39.33
N GLU A 724 -1.39 14.17 -39.41
CA GLU A 724 -0.28 14.27 -40.36
C GLU A 724 0.70 13.09 -40.24
N ALA A 725 0.87 12.54 -39.03
CA ALA A 725 1.80 11.44 -38.77
C ALA A 725 1.24 10.05 -39.10
N TRP A 726 -0.07 9.87 -39.27
CA TRP A 726 -0.66 8.54 -39.45
C TRP A 726 -1.51 8.38 -40.70
N ILE A 727 -1.95 9.47 -41.34
CA ILE A 727 -2.91 9.42 -42.46
C ILE A 727 -2.39 8.71 -43.71
N GLN A 728 -1.07 8.65 -43.91
CA GLN A 728 -0.45 7.95 -45.05
C GLN A 728 -0.23 6.46 -44.78
N ALA A 729 -0.33 6.02 -43.53
CA ALA A 729 -0.17 4.62 -43.17
C ALA A 729 -1.41 3.84 -43.59
N LYS A 730 -1.25 2.59 -44.04
CA LYS A 730 -2.40 1.71 -44.31
C LYS A 730 -2.87 1.01 -43.04
N ARG A 731 -1.98 0.91 -42.04
CA ARG A 731 -2.17 0.15 -40.81
C ARG A 731 -1.82 1.00 -39.59
N LEU A 732 -2.69 1.00 -38.60
CA LEU A 732 -2.49 1.69 -37.33
C LEU A 732 -2.25 0.67 -36.24
N VAL A 733 -1.12 0.78 -35.56
CA VAL A 733 -0.86 0.05 -34.31
C VAL A 733 -1.25 0.95 -33.16
N VAL A 734 -2.18 0.53 -32.30
CA VAL A 734 -2.76 1.35 -31.24
C VAL A 734 -2.33 0.82 -29.88
N VAL A 735 -1.71 1.67 -29.07
CA VAL A 735 -1.44 1.45 -27.64
C VAL A 735 -2.36 2.37 -26.84
N ALA A 736 -3.52 1.86 -26.47
CA ALA A 736 -4.52 2.62 -25.72
C ALA A 736 -4.30 2.48 -24.20
N HIS A 737 -4.44 3.60 -23.46
CA HIS A 737 -4.38 3.61 -21.99
C HIS A 737 -5.74 3.93 -21.37
N GLY A 738 -6.00 3.34 -20.20
CA GLY A 738 -7.17 3.68 -19.38
C GLY A 738 -8.51 3.37 -20.10
N PRO A 739 -9.53 4.23 -19.97
CA PRO A 739 -10.83 4.05 -20.61
C PRO A 739 -10.78 3.80 -22.12
N LEU A 740 -9.84 4.43 -22.84
CA LEU A 740 -9.70 4.25 -24.29
C LEU A 740 -9.35 2.81 -24.68
N GLY A 741 -8.79 2.01 -23.79
CA GLY A 741 -8.53 0.59 -24.02
C GLY A 741 -9.81 -0.24 -24.20
N TYR A 742 -10.95 0.27 -23.74
CA TYR A 742 -12.26 -0.38 -23.87
C TYR A 742 -13.01 0.07 -25.12
N LEU A 743 -12.55 1.09 -25.87
CA LEU A 743 -13.23 1.53 -27.09
C LEU A 743 -12.43 1.10 -28.32
N PRO A 744 -12.98 0.27 -29.22
CA PRO A 744 -12.33 0.01 -30.51
C PRO A 744 -12.26 1.30 -31.32
N LEU A 745 -11.05 1.88 -31.49
CA LEU A 745 -10.91 3.14 -32.25
C LEU A 745 -11.35 3.00 -33.73
N SER A 746 -11.54 1.77 -34.21
CA SER A 746 -12.13 1.45 -35.52
C SER A 746 -13.52 2.04 -35.73
N VAL A 747 -14.29 2.22 -34.66
CA VAL A 747 -15.66 2.77 -34.70
C VAL A 747 -15.69 4.29 -34.62
N LEU A 748 -14.56 4.98 -34.70
CA LEU A 748 -14.55 6.44 -34.75
C LEU A 748 -14.80 6.94 -36.19
N PRO A 749 -15.80 7.81 -36.42
CA PRO A 749 -15.99 8.46 -37.72
C PRO A 749 -14.84 9.42 -38.03
N THR A 750 -14.42 9.51 -39.28
CA THR A 750 -13.36 10.44 -39.72
C THR A 750 -13.90 11.75 -40.29
N ALA A 751 -15.22 11.89 -40.41
CA ALA A 751 -15.91 13.09 -40.88
C ALA A 751 -17.32 13.17 -40.24
N PRO A 752 -17.93 14.37 -40.19
CA PRO A 752 -19.28 14.53 -39.65
C PRO A 752 -20.26 13.64 -40.43
N SER A 753 -21.19 13.00 -39.72
CA SER A 753 -22.24 12.19 -40.32
C SER A 753 -23.61 12.73 -39.91
N PRO A 754 -24.59 12.77 -40.83
CA PRO A 754 -25.94 13.22 -40.50
C PRO A 754 -26.60 12.30 -39.45
N PRO A 755 -27.62 12.80 -38.71
CA PRO A 755 -28.37 12.00 -37.76
C PRO A 755 -28.89 10.72 -38.40
N MET A 756 -28.87 9.61 -37.66
CA MET A 756 -29.32 8.33 -38.20
C MET A 756 -30.82 8.35 -38.45
N ILE A 757 -31.20 8.29 -39.73
CA ILE A 757 -32.58 8.10 -40.17
C ILE A 757 -32.73 6.60 -40.46
N ASP A 758 -33.66 5.94 -39.77
CA ASP A 758 -34.00 4.54 -40.05
C ASP A 758 -34.79 4.48 -41.37
N GLU A 759 -34.12 4.06 -42.45
CA GLU A 759 -34.68 3.86 -43.79
C GLU A 759 -35.48 2.54 -43.85
N GLY A 760 -36.34 2.27 -42.84
CA GLY A 760 -37.15 1.05 -42.74
C GLY A 760 -36.39 -0.22 -42.31
N VAL A 761 -35.06 -0.16 -42.20
CA VAL A 761 -34.21 -1.24 -41.65
C VAL A 761 -33.37 -0.66 -40.52
N LYS A 762 -33.57 -1.18 -39.30
CA LYS A 762 -32.87 -0.72 -38.09
C LYS A 762 -31.36 -0.71 -38.33
N PHE A 763 -30.70 0.40 -38.05
CA PHE A 763 -29.24 0.58 -38.14
C PHE A 763 -28.67 0.70 -39.58
N ALA A 764 -29.49 0.68 -40.63
CA ALA A 764 -29.00 0.76 -42.02
C ALA A 764 -28.22 2.06 -42.31
N GLY A 765 -28.55 3.13 -41.61
CA GLY A 765 -27.85 4.42 -41.70
C GLY A 765 -26.34 4.33 -41.42
N TYR A 766 -25.90 3.43 -40.53
CA TYR A 766 -24.49 3.31 -40.16
C TYR A 766 -23.58 2.86 -41.32
N ARG A 767 -24.15 2.32 -42.40
CA ARG A 767 -23.40 1.97 -43.62
C ARG A 767 -22.73 3.19 -44.24
N LYS A 768 -23.37 4.37 -44.15
CA LYS A 768 -22.91 5.62 -44.76
C LYS A 768 -21.87 6.35 -43.90
N VAL A 769 -21.66 5.93 -42.66
CA VAL A 769 -20.71 6.56 -41.74
C VAL A 769 -19.26 6.25 -42.20
N PRO A 770 -18.40 7.28 -42.28
CA PRO A 770 -17.01 7.13 -42.69
C PRO A 770 -16.16 6.64 -41.50
N TRP A 771 -16.37 5.39 -41.10
CA TRP A 771 -15.61 4.77 -40.01
C TRP A 771 -14.12 4.71 -40.32
N LEU A 772 -13.27 4.94 -39.31
CA LEU A 772 -11.81 4.87 -39.44
C LEU A 772 -11.34 3.55 -40.06
N VAL A 773 -11.98 2.43 -39.68
CA VAL A 773 -11.65 1.09 -40.20
C VAL A 773 -11.85 0.93 -41.71
N ARG A 774 -12.66 1.79 -42.35
CA ARG A 774 -12.82 1.77 -43.82
C ARG A 774 -11.57 2.22 -44.57
N SER A 775 -10.68 2.95 -43.90
CA SER A 775 -9.47 3.53 -44.51
C SER A 775 -8.18 2.93 -43.96
N HIS A 776 -8.18 2.46 -42.71
CA HIS A 776 -6.99 1.93 -42.05
C HIS A 776 -7.30 0.62 -41.33
N ALA A 777 -6.45 -0.39 -41.47
CA ALA A 777 -6.54 -1.58 -40.63
C ALA A 777 -5.94 -1.29 -39.24
N ILE A 778 -6.64 -1.67 -38.17
CA ILE A 778 -6.24 -1.32 -36.80
C ILE A 778 -5.80 -2.57 -36.05
N THR A 779 -4.63 -2.50 -35.42
CA THR A 779 -4.10 -3.52 -34.53
C THR A 779 -3.93 -2.91 -33.15
N VAL A 780 -4.60 -3.44 -32.14
CA VAL A 780 -4.44 -2.96 -30.76
C VAL A 780 -3.40 -3.82 -30.05
N VAL A 781 -2.42 -3.18 -29.42
CA VAL A 781 -1.41 -3.83 -28.60
C VAL A 781 -1.36 -3.18 -27.21
N PRO A 782 -1.12 -3.95 -26.15
CA PRO A 782 -1.20 -3.46 -24.77
C PRO A 782 -0.02 -2.56 -24.38
N SER A 783 1.10 -2.67 -25.09
CA SER A 783 2.25 -1.76 -24.94
C SER A 783 3.20 -1.83 -26.13
N VAL A 784 4.06 -0.84 -26.24
CA VAL A 784 5.15 -0.80 -27.23
C VAL A 784 6.16 -1.92 -26.97
N ALA A 785 6.45 -2.20 -25.69
CA ALA A 785 7.30 -3.34 -25.32
C ALA A 785 6.70 -4.68 -25.78
N SER A 786 5.37 -4.84 -25.69
CA SER A 786 4.68 -6.04 -26.18
C SER A 786 4.76 -6.13 -27.71
N LEU A 787 4.60 -5.03 -28.43
CA LEU A 787 4.78 -4.98 -29.88
C LEU A 787 6.19 -5.45 -30.28
N LYS A 788 7.22 -4.92 -29.64
CA LYS A 788 8.62 -5.32 -29.88
C LYS A 788 8.80 -6.83 -29.66
N THR A 789 8.26 -7.35 -28.56
CA THR A 789 8.34 -8.77 -28.22
C THR A 789 7.64 -9.63 -29.27
N LEU A 790 6.41 -9.28 -29.67
CA LEU A 790 5.64 -10.00 -30.68
C LEU A 790 6.31 -9.99 -32.07
N ARG A 791 7.01 -8.91 -32.42
CA ARG A 791 7.77 -8.79 -33.68
C ARG A 791 9.07 -9.59 -33.68
N ALA A 792 9.62 -9.85 -32.50
CA ALA A 792 10.83 -10.66 -32.34
C ALA A 792 10.54 -12.17 -32.36
N LEU A 793 9.29 -12.59 -32.16
CA LEU A 793 8.91 -14.00 -32.27
C LEU A 793 9.10 -14.53 -33.69
N PRO A 794 9.58 -15.78 -33.86
CA PRO A 794 9.74 -16.37 -35.18
C PRO A 794 8.37 -16.45 -35.89
N PRO A 795 8.33 -16.26 -37.22
CA PRO A 795 7.09 -16.34 -37.98
C PRO A 795 6.47 -17.73 -37.81
N VAL A 796 5.26 -17.79 -37.24
CA VAL A 796 4.50 -19.04 -37.14
C VAL A 796 4.28 -19.56 -38.56
N LYS A 797 4.72 -20.80 -38.83
CA LYS A 797 4.33 -21.53 -40.05
C LYS A 797 2.81 -21.68 -40.02
N ARG A 798 2.10 -20.76 -40.67
CA ARG A 798 0.66 -20.92 -40.93
C ARG A 798 0.49 -22.18 -41.76
N GLN A 799 0.05 -23.27 -41.13
CA GLN A 799 -0.66 -24.32 -41.87
C GLN A 799 -1.94 -23.65 -42.34
N GLY A 800 -1.94 -23.28 -43.63
CA GLY A 800 -2.97 -22.44 -44.22
C GLY A 800 -4.28 -23.20 -44.34
N GLU A 801 -5.17 -23.02 -43.38
CA GLU A 801 -6.60 -23.08 -43.66
C GLU A 801 -7.07 -21.64 -43.88
N ALA A 802 -7.76 -21.42 -45.00
CA ALA A 802 -8.35 -20.12 -45.30
C ALA A 802 -9.42 -19.82 -44.24
N PHE A 803 -9.20 -18.76 -43.45
CA PHE A 803 -10.24 -18.27 -42.55
C PHE A 803 -11.36 -17.63 -43.38
N LEU A 804 -12.53 -18.25 -43.37
CA LEU A 804 -13.76 -17.71 -43.96
C LEU A 804 -14.69 -17.29 -42.81
N GLY A 805 -14.80 -15.99 -42.56
CA GLY A 805 -15.72 -15.43 -41.58
C GLY A 805 -16.92 -14.78 -42.28
N PHE A 806 -18.12 -15.08 -41.82
CA PHE A 806 -19.37 -14.44 -42.26
C PHE A 806 -19.79 -13.42 -41.19
N GLY A 807 -19.98 -12.16 -41.57
CA GLY A 807 -20.48 -11.10 -40.69
C GLY A 807 -21.68 -10.40 -41.33
N ASP A 808 -22.72 -10.13 -40.54
CA ASP A 808 -24.01 -9.57 -40.96
C ASP A 808 -24.67 -10.33 -42.14
N PRO A 809 -25.00 -11.62 -42.00
CA PRO A 809 -25.78 -12.30 -43.02
C PRO A 809 -27.14 -11.60 -43.14
N VAL A 810 -27.52 -11.26 -44.37
CA VAL A 810 -28.83 -10.66 -44.66
C VAL A 810 -29.91 -11.68 -44.29
N PHE A 811 -30.52 -11.51 -43.11
CA PHE A 811 -31.75 -12.19 -42.77
C PHE A 811 -32.87 -11.47 -43.51
N ASN A 812 -33.34 -12.04 -44.62
CA ASN A 812 -34.61 -11.60 -45.18
C ASN A 812 -35.72 -11.93 -44.16
N TRP A 813 -36.71 -11.05 -44.04
CA TRP A 813 -37.86 -11.21 -43.14
C TRP A 813 -38.69 -12.48 -43.43
N GLU A 814 -38.46 -13.14 -44.58
CA GLU A 814 -39.08 -14.41 -44.94
C GLU A 814 -38.42 -15.62 -44.25
N ARG A 815 -37.30 -15.45 -43.53
CA ARG A 815 -36.60 -16.53 -42.81
C ARG A 815 -36.17 -16.21 -41.37
N ALA A 816 -36.59 -15.07 -40.81
CA ALA A 816 -36.57 -14.83 -39.37
C ALA A 816 -37.93 -15.23 -38.78
#